data_AF-A0A4U7B317-F1
#
_entry.id   AF-A0A4U7B317-F1
#
_cell.length_a   1.000
_cell.length_b   1.000
_cell.length_c   1.000
_cell.angle_alpha   90.00
_cell.angle_beta   90.00
_cell.angle_gamma   90.00
#
_symmetry.space_group_name_H-M   'P 1'
#
loop_
_entity.id
_entity.type
_entity.pdbx_description
1 polymer ?
#
loop_
_entity_poly.entity_id
_entity_poly.type
_entity_poly.pdbx_seq_one_letter_code
_entity_poly.pdbx_strand_id
1 'polypeptide(L)'
;MASKKAEDYPRPDFVREHLDWTSLNGPWDFIFDDEDVGQLAQWQKTGLPDSVAVNAPESAADQSEAERITQNIIGGIVQIQKGNLFKGDSGSKTNEKRKINVPFVFQTPASGINERGAHEVLWYERPISDIRTSKAKENHNRLFLRFGAVDYEAIVWVDGQYVGEHQGGHVPFEIDVSDVIQEAPGHSRLTVRVRDSTYDLTQPRGKQYWAAEPESIFYTPSSGIWQNVWLESVPTARIADSSHGTVLRSNDIESGELHAEIAIQGRRSGQKLKVEISASFAGIPVSSQTEDLPREVDTVHFSLPMRLSSSQQKQLPSEWQSSLSDPISFSSGLALWSPTHPNLYDLTLRLIDPTTSTPLDTVHTTTGMRSLSWTHGSGTILLNSRPLFQKLCLDQGYWSSTGMTPPSASALERDIRLAQSMGFNGCRKHQKVEDPVFLHHADRLGYLVWGEMANGYKFSAEYCARFDAEWDAAVRRDVNQFCVVCWTPVNESWGYTDLKGDARQRDQIRGLVSRTKVVDGTRPVNDNCGWEHVVDELSTFHDYADGEALGKTCSTLEGILGDKAGRNMFVGEIRDGEGRVLDKGARHREGAPVLCTEMGGVNITPAGKEGSKDWGYTTASDPEDLVRRVESLVMGAVKGGHICGFVWTQLTDIEQETNGLYDIERKEKLDAKKVKAILDEAERLYHRLLEERQK
;
A
#
# COMPACT_ATOMS: atom_id res chain seq x y z
N MET A 1 27.54 -8.86 -3.03
CA MET A 1 26.98 -8.74 -1.67
C MET A 1 26.76 -7.27 -1.43
N ALA A 2 25.51 -6.84 -1.28
CA ALA A 2 25.22 -5.50 -0.82
C ALA A 2 25.79 -5.35 0.60
N SER A 3 26.31 -4.18 0.95
CA SER A 3 26.70 -3.94 2.35
C SER A 3 25.46 -4.05 3.24
N LYS A 4 25.59 -4.43 4.52
CA LYS A 4 24.47 -4.43 5.49
C LYS A 4 23.71 -3.09 5.52
N LYS A 5 24.40 -1.97 5.25
CA LYS A 5 23.81 -0.63 5.13
C LYS A 5 22.83 -0.47 3.95
N ALA A 6 22.93 -1.31 2.92
CA ALA A 6 22.00 -1.34 1.80
C ALA A 6 20.83 -2.30 2.03
N GLU A 7 21.01 -3.35 2.84
CA GLU A 7 19.93 -4.29 3.20
C GLU A 7 18.88 -3.63 4.11
N ASP A 8 19.31 -2.73 5.00
CA ASP A 8 18.42 -1.99 5.91
C ASP A 8 17.88 -0.67 5.31
N TYR A 9 18.21 -0.34 4.05
CA TYR A 9 17.82 0.93 3.43
C TYR A 9 16.32 0.95 3.10
N PRO A 10 15.54 1.97 3.54
CA PRO A 10 14.08 1.99 3.34
C PRO A 10 13.58 2.09 1.90
N ARG A 11 14.45 2.32 0.91
CA ARG A 11 14.10 2.48 -0.52
C ARG A 11 14.96 1.57 -1.41
N PRO A 12 14.87 0.24 -1.26
CA PRO A 12 15.75 -0.70 -1.95
C PRO A 12 15.48 -0.78 -3.47
N ASP A 13 14.42 -0.15 -3.95
CA ASP A 13 14.04 -0.02 -5.35
C ASP A 13 14.78 1.12 -6.08
N PHE A 14 15.34 2.09 -5.35
CA PHE A 14 15.97 3.28 -5.92
C PHE A 14 17.23 3.65 -5.13
N VAL A 15 18.38 3.07 -5.52
CA VAL A 15 19.61 3.11 -4.73
C VAL A 15 20.70 3.94 -5.42
N ARG A 16 21.22 4.96 -4.73
CA ARG A 16 22.36 5.75 -5.24
C ARG A 16 23.67 4.99 -5.12
N GLU A 17 24.57 5.16 -6.10
CA GLU A 17 25.92 4.57 -6.10
C GLU A 17 26.73 4.99 -4.86
N HIS A 18 26.58 6.25 -4.43
CA HIS A 18 27.15 6.79 -3.21
C HIS A 18 26.07 7.01 -2.15
N LEU A 19 25.55 5.91 -1.61
CA LEU A 19 24.47 5.94 -0.63
C LEU A 19 24.94 6.42 0.76
N ASP A 20 24.65 7.67 1.09
CA ASP A 20 24.98 8.29 2.38
C ASP A 20 23.73 8.63 3.20
N TRP A 21 23.38 7.72 4.12
CA TRP A 21 22.21 7.84 4.98
C TRP A 21 22.49 7.33 6.40
N THR A 22 21.61 7.71 7.34
CA THR A 22 21.55 7.12 8.69
C THR A 22 20.11 6.96 9.13
N SER A 23 19.80 5.84 9.79
CA SER A 23 18.49 5.62 10.39
C SER A 23 18.29 6.54 11.60
N LEU A 24 17.07 7.07 11.72
CA LEU A 24 16.55 7.75 12.90
C LEU A 24 15.49 6.88 13.61
N ASN A 25 15.46 5.57 13.37
CA ASN A 25 14.68 4.65 14.21
C ASN A 25 15.33 4.50 15.60
N GLY A 26 14.62 3.83 16.51
CA GLY A 26 15.03 3.61 17.89
C GLY A 26 14.40 4.61 18.87
N PRO A 27 15.02 4.85 20.03
CA PRO A 27 14.39 5.60 21.11
C PRO A 27 14.37 7.12 20.86
N TRP A 28 13.19 7.72 20.98
CA TRP A 28 12.95 9.18 20.97
C TRP A 28 12.36 9.60 22.31
N ASP A 29 12.57 10.85 22.72
CA ASP A 29 11.75 11.48 23.76
C ASP A 29 10.33 11.67 23.25
N PHE A 30 9.35 11.44 24.11
CA PHE A 30 7.94 11.38 23.76
C PHE A 30 7.05 11.84 24.90
N ILE A 31 6.03 12.63 24.60
CA ILE A 31 4.99 13.02 25.55
C ILE A 31 3.63 13.19 24.84
N PHE A 32 2.56 12.83 25.54
CA PHE A 32 1.19 13.11 25.11
C PHE A 32 0.77 14.52 25.51
N ASP A 33 0.05 15.21 24.63
CA ASP A 33 -0.40 16.58 24.80
C ASP A 33 -1.91 16.69 24.60
N ASP A 34 -2.68 16.02 25.47
CA ASP A 34 -4.14 15.82 25.29
C ASP A 34 -4.94 17.13 25.23
N GLU A 35 -4.38 18.26 25.68
CA GLU A 35 -4.99 19.59 25.60
C GLU A 35 -4.36 20.49 24.51
N ASP A 36 -3.45 19.96 23.69
CA ASP A 36 -2.71 20.65 22.62
C ASP A 36 -2.04 21.96 23.08
N VAL A 37 -1.49 21.98 24.30
CA VAL A 37 -0.87 23.17 24.90
C VAL A 37 0.57 23.37 24.45
N GLY A 38 1.22 22.34 23.91
CA GLY A 38 2.64 22.35 23.59
C GLY A 38 3.04 23.38 22.53
N GLN A 39 2.16 23.66 21.56
CA GLN A 39 2.41 24.71 20.56
C GLN A 39 2.37 26.10 21.19
N LEU A 40 1.39 26.36 22.05
CA LEU A 40 1.24 27.62 22.77
C LEU A 40 2.43 27.84 23.72
N ALA A 41 2.86 26.78 24.40
CA ALA A 41 4.02 26.76 25.30
C ALA A 41 5.36 26.74 24.55
N GLN A 42 5.36 26.64 23.21
CA GLN A 42 6.54 26.63 22.35
C GLN A 42 7.54 25.50 22.63
N TRP A 43 7.08 24.28 22.88
CA TRP A 43 7.95 23.12 23.16
C TRP A 43 8.98 22.85 22.06
N GLN A 44 8.65 23.13 20.80
CA GLN A 44 9.60 23.08 19.69
C GLN A 44 10.85 23.95 19.91
N LYS A 45 10.75 25.06 20.68
CA LYS A 45 11.86 25.96 21.00
C LYS A 45 12.52 25.64 22.34
N THR A 46 11.75 25.24 23.34
CA THR A 46 12.25 25.04 24.71
C THR A 46 12.67 23.60 25.00
N GLY A 47 12.28 22.65 24.15
CA GLY A 47 12.35 21.21 24.41
C GLY A 47 11.08 20.70 25.08
N LEU A 48 10.83 19.39 24.96
CA LEU A 48 9.69 18.73 25.61
C LEU A 48 9.80 18.82 27.14
N PRO A 49 8.73 19.24 27.85
CA PRO A 49 8.73 19.30 29.31
C PRO A 49 8.85 17.89 29.90
N ASP A 50 9.21 17.79 31.18
CA ASP A 50 9.23 16.49 31.86
C ASP A 50 7.82 15.96 32.09
N SER A 51 6.83 16.84 32.24
CA SER A 51 5.42 16.47 32.33
C SER A 51 4.46 17.59 31.94
N VAL A 52 3.21 17.23 31.63
CA VAL A 52 2.11 18.15 31.33
C VAL A 52 0.84 17.70 32.05
N ALA A 53 0.16 18.63 32.72
CA ALA A 53 -1.10 18.35 33.40
C ALA A 53 -2.27 18.38 32.42
N VAL A 54 -3.23 17.48 32.62
CA VAL A 54 -4.47 17.36 31.86
C VAL A 54 -5.62 17.59 32.82
N ASN A 55 -6.54 18.49 32.45
CA ASN A 55 -7.76 18.74 33.19
C ASN A 55 -8.76 17.60 32.89
N ALA A 56 -9.53 17.19 33.90
CA ALA A 56 -10.57 16.19 33.68
C ALA A 56 -11.62 16.74 32.71
N PRO A 57 -12.12 15.94 31.74
CA PRO A 57 -13.16 16.39 30.83
C PRO A 57 -14.42 16.79 31.63
N GLU A 58 -14.94 18.00 31.42
CA GLU A 58 -16.22 18.42 31.99
C GLU A 58 -17.33 17.49 31.50
N SER A 59 -18.13 16.95 32.42
CA SER A 59 -19.29 16.12 32.07
C SER A 59 -20.24 16.92 31.18
N ALA A 60 -20.41 16.50 29.92
CA ALA A 60 -21.27 17.18 28.97
C ALA A 60 -22.70 17.36 29.52
N ALA A 61 -23.10 18.62 29.74
CA ALA A 61 -24.44 19.02 30.11
C ALA A 61 -25.35 19.16 28.87
N ASP A 62 -26.63 18.78 29.05
CA ASP A 62 -27.76 18.76 28.11
C ASP A 62 -27.63 19.60 26.81
N GLN A 63 -27.69 18.91 25.66
CA GLN A 63 -27.93 19.52 24.35
C GLN A 63 -29.22 19.00 23.69
N SER A 64 -29.83 19.87 22.87
CA SER A 64 -31.27 20.00 22.63
C SER A 64 -31.92 18.95 21.71
N GLU A 65 -33.25 18.85 21.82
CA GLU A 65 -34.15 17.89 21.17
C GLU A 65 -34.10 17.86 19.62
N ALA A 66 -33.51 18.88 18.96
CA ALA A 66 -33.31 18.89 17.52
C ALA A 66 -32.15 17.99 17.03
N GLU A 67 -31.22 17.59 17.90
CA GLU A 67 -30.09 16.70 17.56
C GLU A 67 -30.46 15.21 17.60
N ARG A 68 -31.61 14.85 18.19
CA ARG A 68 -32.06 13.44 18.32
C ARG A 68 -32.50 12.79 17.01
N ILE A 69 -32.78 13.56 15.96
CA ILE A 69 -33.26 12.99 14.68
C ILE A 69 -32.08 12.54 13.80
N THR A 70 -30.90 13.16 13.95
CA THR A 70 -29.64 12.69 13.34
C THR A 70 -29.05 11.47 14.07
N GLN A 71 -29.52 11.17 15.29
CA GLN A 71 -28.99 10.11 16.17
C GLN A 71 -29.42 8.68 15.83
N ASN A 72 -30.37 8.45 14.93
CA ASN A 72 -30.78 7.07 14.58
C ASN A 72 -29.87 6.40 13.53
N ILE A 73 -29.01 7.17 12.86
CA ILE A 73 -27.93 6.66 12.00
C ILE A 73 -26.56 6.81 12.71
N ILE A 74 -26.52 7.61 13.78
CA ILE A 74 -25.34 7.99 14.55
C ILE A 74 -25.54 7.55 16.02
N GLY A 75 -25.84 6.28 16.24
CA GLY A 75 -25.81 5.68 17.59
C GLY A 75 -24.39 5.61 18.17
N GLY A 76 -23.37 5.75 17.31
CA GLY A 76 -21.97 5.58 17.66
C GLY A 76 -21.35 6.73 18.47
N ILE A 77 -21.62 8.00 18.18
CA ILE A 77 -20.79 9.10 18.70
C ILE A 77 -20.80 9.22 20.24
N VAL A 78 -21.95 9.02 20.89
CA VAL A 78 -22.03 9.01 22.38
C VAL A 78 -21.42 7.72 22.98
N GLN A 79 -21.42 6.61 22.24
CA GLN A 79 -20.70 5.39 22.65
C GLN A 79 -19.18 5.52 22.45
N ILE A 80 -18.73 6.20 21.39
CA ILE A 80 -17.31 6.44 21.09
C ILE A 80 -16.64 7.22 22.24
N GLN A 81 -17.28 8.27 22.75
CA GLN A 81 -16.76 9.02 23.91
C GLN A 81 -16.74 8.18 25.21
N LYS A 82 -17.72 7.28 25.41
CA LYS A 82 -17.76 6.41 26.60
C LYS A 82 -16.76 5.25 26.53
N GLY A 83 -16.40 4.79 25.34
CA GLY A 83 -15.41 3.73 25.11
C GLY A 83 -13.95 4.23 25.14
N ASN A 84 -13.74 5.53 24.93
CA ASN A 84 -12.41 6.15 24.90
C ASN A 84 -11.90 6.62 26.27
N LEU A 85 -12.75 6.55 27.30
CA LEU A 85 -12.38 6.85 28.69
C LEU A 85 -12.19 5.52 29.45
N PHE A 86 -11.02 5.34 30.07
CA PHE A 86 -10.84 4.24 31.02
C PHE A 86 -11.94 4.33 32.10
N LYS A 87 -12.61 3.21 32.41
CA LYS A 87 -13.52 3.14 33.57
C LYS A 87 -12.72 3.44 34.85
N GLY A 88 -12.73 4.68 35.32
CA GLY A 88 -12.20 5.05 36.65
C GLY A 88 -11.56 6.43 36.81
N ASP A 89 -11.17 7.14 35.74
CA ASP A 89 -10.37 8.37 35.90
C ASP A 89 -11.24 9.63 36.04
N SER A 90 -11.41 10.08 37.28
CA SER A 90 -12.10 11.33 37.66
C SER A 90 -11.17 12.35 38.35
N GLY A 91 -9.85 12.20 38.18
CA GLY A 91 -8.82 13.11 38.67
C GLY A 91 -8.06 13.81 37.54
N SER A 92 -7.39 14.92 37.84
CA SER A 92 -6.37 15.50 36.94
C SER A 92 -5.30 14.44 36.66
N LYS A 93 -5.08 14.15 35.37
CA LYS A 93 -4.07 13.21 34.89
C LYS A 93 -2.83 14.01 34.50
N THR A 94 -1.64 13.51 34.78
CA THR A 94 -0.39 14.11 34.30
C THR A 94 0.22 13.17 33.28
N ASN A 95 0.53 13.67 32.09
CA ASN A 95 1.29 12.93 31.09
C ASN A 95 2.77 13.22 31.31
N GLU A 96 3.57 12.17 31.48
CA GLU A 96 5.02 12.24 31.73
C GLU A 96 5.80 12.02 30.43
N LYS A 97 6.92 12.72 30.29
CA LYS A 97 7.88 12.47 29.21
C LYS A 97 8.53 11.12 29.42
N ARG A 98 8.57 10.33 28.35
CA ARG A 98 9.12 8.97 28.32
C ARG A 98 9.77 8.69 26.99
N LYS A 99 10.33 7.48 26.85
CA LYS A 99 10.91 7.03 25.58
C LYS A 99 9.89 6.25 24.76
N ILE A 100 9.91 6.45 23.46
CA ILE A 100 9.19 5.62 22.48
C ILE A 100 10.18 5.09 21.43
N ASN A 101 10.04 3.84 21.03
CA ASN A 101 10.82 3.26 19.94
C ASN A 101 10.15 3.52 18.60
N VAL A 102 10.66 4.47 17.84
CA VAL A 102 10.27 4.72 16.45
C VAL A 102 10.83 3.58 15.56
N PRO A 103 10.06 3.04 14.60
CA PRO A 103 8.79 3.55 14.09
C PRO A 103 7.58 2.77 14.60
N PHE A 104 7.56 2.37 15.87
CA PHE A 104 6.40 1.67 16.44
C PHE A 104 5.49 2.64 17.17
N VAL A 105 4.20 2.64 16.80
CA VAL A 105 3.16 3.48 17.41
C VAL A 105 2.92 3.11 18.87
N PHE A 106 2.54 4.09 19.70
CA PHE A 106 2.47 3.93 21.15
C PHE A 106 1.49 2.83 21.61
N GLN A 107 0.52 2.48 20.76
CA GLN A 107 -0.44 1.41 20.99
C GLN A 107 0.18 0.01 20.97
N THR A 108 1.40 -0.14 20.43
CA THR A 108 2.04 -1.44 20.24
C THR A 108 3.06 -1.77 21.33
N PRO A 109 3.25 -3.06 21.67
CA PRO A 109 4.33 -3.51 22.57
C PRO A 109 5.73 -3.04 22.16
N ALA A 110 6.06 -3.08 20.88
CA ALA A 110 7.40 -2.76 20.38
C ALA A 110 7.80 -1.28 20.58
N SER A 111 6.81 -0.38 20.72
CA SER A 111 7.05 1.03 21.06
C SER A 111 7.68 1.22 22.44
N GLY A 112 7.54 0.25 23.34
CA GLY A 112 7.89 0.37 24.76
C GLY A 112 6.83 1.05 25.62
N ILE A 113 5.70 1.50 25.02
CA ILE A 113 4.59 2.15 25.74
C ILE A 113 3.41 1.20 25.91
N ASN A 114 2.88 0.64 24.81
CA ASN A 114 1.74 -0.29 24.79
C ASN A 114 0.48 0.24 25.49
N GLU A 115 0.16 1.52 25.25
CA GLU A 115 -1.00 2.19 25.85
C GLU A 115 -2.14 2.29 24.86
N ARG A 116 -3.36 1.96 25.29
CA ARG A 116 -4.56 1.93 24.44
C ARG A 116 -5.45 3.17 24.59
N GLY A 117 -5.05 4.12 25.44
CA GLY A 117 -5.79 5.36 25.64
C GLY A 117 -5.90 6.17 24.35
N ALA A 118 -6.98 6.95 24.23
CA ALA A 118 -7.14 7.90 23.13
C ALA A 118 -6.28 9.13 23.40
N HIS A 119 -5.24 9.31 22.57
CA HIS A 119 -4.35 10.47 22.58
C HIS A 119 -4.29 11.04 21.17
N GLU A 120 -4.78 12.28 20.99
CA GLU A 120 -4.86 12.89 19.65
C GLU A 120 -3.62 13.72 19.28
N VAL A 121 -2.84 14.19 20.26
CA VAL A 121 -1.65 15.02 20.02
C VAL A 121 -0.44 14.40 20.70
N LEU A 122 0.57 14.12 19.89
CA LEU A 122 1.77 13.40 20.25
C LEU A 122 2.99 14.26 19.93
N TRP A 123 3.91 14.40 20.87
CA TRP A 123 5.18 15.10 20.64
C TRP A 123 6.35 14.14 20.71
N TYR A 124 7.24 14.23 19.73
CA TYR A 124 8.47 13.48 19.62
C TYR A 124 9.67 14.42 19.60
N GLU A 125 10.77 14.02 20.22
CA GLU A 125 12.02 14.77 20.17
C GLU A 125 13.23 13.82 20.12
N ARG A 126 14.23 14.20 19.31
CA ARG A 126 15.53 13.53 19.34
C ARG A 126 16.68 14.44 18.90
N PRO A 127 17.92 14.15 19.32
CA PRO A 127 19.10 14.70 18.69
C PRO A 127 19.33 14.11 17.30
N ILE A 128 19.76 14.97 16.36
CA ILE A 128 20.24 14.63 15.02
C ILE A 128 21.56 15.36 14.72
N SER A 129 22.34 14.84 13.80
CA SER A 129 23.62 15.42 13.39
C SER A 129 23.71 15.48 11.87
N ASP A 130 24.42 16.47 11.35
CA ASP A 130 24.71 16.57 9.92
C ASP A 130 25.64 15.42 9.49
N ILE A 131 25.08 14.49 8.71
CA ILE A 131 25.83 13.33 8.21
C ILE A 131 26.69 13.66 6.98
N ARG A 132 26.52 14.84 6.37
CA ARG A 132 27.28 15.22 5.18
C ARG A 132 28.76 15.31 5.53
N THR A 133 29.56 14.51 4.83
CA THR A 133 31.02 14.61 4.86
C THR A 133 31.47 16.01 4.39
N SER A 134 32.69 16.44 4.76
CA SER A 134 33.27 17.69 4.26
C SER A 134 33.22 17.76 2.73
N LYS A 135 33.45 16.63 2.05
CA LYS A 135 33.37 16.54 0.59
C LYS A 135 31.95 16.73 0.07
N ALA A 136 30.96 16.12 0.72
CA ALA A 136 29.56 16.32 0.38
C ALA A 136 29.15 17.80 0.56
N LYS A 137 29.63 18.47 1.61
CA LYS A 137 29.38 19.91 1.82
C LYS A 137 30.05 20.80 0.77
N GLU A 138 31.31 20.52 0.42
CA GLU A 138 32.02 21.19 -0.69
C GLU A 138 31.29 21.03 -2.02
N ASN A 139 30.70 19.87 -2.26
CA ASN A 139 29.90 19.60 -3.45
C ASN A 139 28.46 20.15 -3.34
N HIS A 140 28.15 20.84 -2.24
CA HIS A 140 26.83 21.39 -1.94
C HIS A 140 25.72 20.32 -1.93
N ASN A 141 25.98 19.13 -1.40
CA ASN A 141 24.94 18.13 -1.19
C ASN A 141 23.88 18.63 -0.22
N ARG A 142 22.64 18.23 -0.48
CA ARG A 142 21.48 18.50 0.37
C ARG A 142 21.29 17.38 1.37
N LEU A 143 20.81 17.71 2.57
CA LEU A 143 20.46 16.77 3.61
C LEU A 143 18.95 16.75 3.78
N PHE A 144 18.33 15.60 3.48
CA PHE A 144 16.89 15.40 3.64
C PHE A 144 16.59 14.59 4.90
N LEU A 145 15.62 15.07 5.67
CA LEU A 145 14.90 14.30 6.67
C LEU A 145 13.71 13.63 5.99
N ARG A 146 13.58 12.32 6.11
CA ARG A 146 12.58 11.51 5.43
C ARG A 146 11.77 10.69 6.41
N PHE A 147 10.47 10.63 6.19
CA PHE A 147 9.53 9.80 6.93
C PHE A 147 8.84 8.86 5.94
N GLY A 148 8.76 7.57 6.28
CA GLY A 148 8.03 6.59 5.50
C GLY A 148 6.51 6.83 5.54
N ALA A 149 5.99 7.11 6.73
CA ALA A 149 4.59 7.41 7.00
C ALA A 149 4.43 7.88 8.46
N VAL A 150 3.52 8.83 8.68
CA VAL A 150 3.15 9.35 10.00
C VAL A 150 1.64 9.55 10.04
N ASP A 151 0.93 8.85 10.93
CA ASP A 151 -0.52 9.01 11.05
C ASP A 151 -0.85 10.08 12.11
N TYR A 152 -1.47 11.23 11.82
CA TYR A 152 -1.98 11.67 10.51
C TYR A 152 -1.43 13.04 10.05
N GLU A 153 -1.35 14.03 10.94
CA GLU A 153 -0.84 15.38 10.65
C GLU A 153 0.49 15.59 11.37
N ALA A 154 1.59 15.77 10.64
CA ALA A 154 2.92 15.97 11.21
C ALA A 154 3.41 17.41 10.98
N ILE A 155 3.92 18.07 12.02
CA ILE A 155 4.65 19.33 11.91
C ILE A 155 6.06 19.14 12.47
N VAL A 156 7.07 19.61 11.75
CA VAL A 156 8.48 19.31 12.02
C VAL A 156 9.29 20.59 12.24
N TRP A 157 10.12 20.56 13.28
CA TRP A 157 11.06 21.62 13.62
C TRP A 157 12.48 21.08 13.84
N VAL A 158 13.48 21.89 13.47
CA VAL A 158 14.89 21.67 13.81
C VAL A 158 15.39 22.89 14.58
N ASP A 159 15.87 22.67 15.81
CA ASP A 159 16.32 23.74 16.72
C ASP A 159 15.26 24.84 16.93
N GLY A 160 13.98 24.45 16.91
CA GLY A 160 12.83 25.34 17.05
C GLY A 160 12.46 26.14 15.80
N GLN A 161 13.17 25.95 14.69
CA GLN A 161 12.81 26.50 13.37
C GLN A 161 11.87 25.53 12.66
N TYR A 162 10.76 26.05 12.13
CA TYR A 162 9.82 25.25 11.32
C TYR A 162 10.50 24.87 10.01
N VAL A 163 10.45 23.58 9.66
CA VAL A 163 11.07 23.07 8.43
C VAL A 163 10.06 22.45 7.46
N GLY A 164 8.89 22.04 7.93
CA GLY A 164 7.82 21.53 7.06
C GLY A 164 6.73 20.79 7.83
N GLU A 165 5.72 20.35 7.08
CA GLU A 165 4.57 19.59 7.58
C GLU A 165 4.07 18.57 6.54
N HIS A 166 3.26 17.63 6.99
CA HIS A 166 2.62 16.61 6.15
C HIS A 166 1.23 16.27 6.70
N GLN A 167 0.30 15.97 5.79
CA GLN A 167 -1.01 15.41 6.09
C GLN A 167 -1.21 14.17 5.21
N GLY A 168 -1.51 13.03 5.84
CA GLY A 168 -1.59 11.73 5.18
C GLY A 168 -0.97 10.64 6.05
N GLY A 169 -1.65 9.51 6.20
CA GLY A 169 -1.25 8.44 7.12
C GLY A 169 -0.38 7.36 6.48
N HIS A 170 -0.33 7.26 5.15
CA HIS A 170 0.15 6.07 4.44
C HIS A 170 1.25 6.32 3.40
N VAL A 171 1.57 7.59 3.11
CA VAL A 171 2.55 7.95 2.07
C VAL A 171 3.77 8.67 2.65
N PRO A 172 4.95 8.54 2.03
CA PRO A 172 6.16 9.17 2.53
C PRO A 172 6.22 10.67 2.23
N PHE A 173 7.02 11.39 3.01
CA PHE A 173 7.38 12.78 2.74
C PHE A 173 8.85 13.07 3.10
N GLU A 174 9.40 14.11 2.48
CA GLU A 174 10.79 14.55 2.69
C GLU A 174 10.84 16.05 2.99
N ILE A 175 11.78 16.46 3.85
CA ILE A 175 12.03 17.85 4.21
C ILE A 175 13.53 18.13 4.07
N ASP A 176 13.89 19.18 3.35
CA ASP A 176 15.28 19.63 3.22
C ASP A 176 15.71 20.38 4.48
N VAL A 177 16.67 19.82 5.22
CA VAL A 177 17.18 20.40 6.47
C VAL A 177 18.62 20.92 6.34
N SER A 178 19.11 21.05 5.10
CA SER A 178 20.52 21.38 4.78
C SER A 178 21.03 22.66 5.44
N ASP A 179 20.16 23.67 5.53
CA ASP A 179 20.53 25.04 5.88
C ASP A 179 20.20 25.39 7.34
N VAL A 180 19.51 24.47 8.06
CA VAL A 180 19.11 24.65 9.46
C VAL A 180 19.90 23.79 10.43
N ILE A 181 20.51 22.70 9.94
CA ILE A 181 21.28 21.79 10.79
C ILE A 181 22.63 22.40 11.19
N GLN A 182 23.02 22.24 12.46
CA GLN A 182 24.26 22.82 12.98
C GLN A 182 25.50 22.02 12.54
N GLU A 183 26.61 22.73 12.27
CA GLU A 183 27.81 22.12 11.65
C GLU A 183 28.82 21.45 12.61
N ALA A 184 28.95 21.90 13.88
CA ALA A 184 29.88 21.32 14.88
C ALA A 184 29.76 21.96 16.30
N PRO A 185 30.30 21.31 17.35
CA PRO A 185 29.91 20.01 17.88
C PRO A 185 28.62 20.18 18.72
N GLY A 186 27.49 19.84 18.12
CA GLY A 186 26.18 19.90 18.77
C GLY A 186 25.21 19.05 17.97
N HIS A 187 24.36 18.30 18.66
CA HIS A 187 23.24 17.67 17.99
C HIS A 187 22.17 18.75 17.80
N SER A 188 21.67 18.93 16.58
CA SER A 188 20.44 19.69 16.37
C SER A 188 19.27 18.92 16.97
N ARG A 189 18.33 19.63 17.58
CA ARG A 189 17.13 19.05 18.17
C ARG A 189 16.04 18.96 17.11
N LEU A 190 15.69 17.74 16.73
CA LEU A 190 14.52 17.45 15.91
C LEU A 190 13.31 17.32 16.84
N THR A 191 12.28 18.15 16.62
CA THR A 191 11.00 18.08 17.32
C THR A 191 9.89 17.85 16.30
N VAL A 192 8.98 16.91 16.58
CA VAL A 192 7.84 16.59 15.72
C VAL A 192 6.58 16.60 16.57
N ARG A 193 5.55 17.34 16.13
CA ARG A 193 4.19 17.23 16.66
C ARG A 193 3.36 16.44 15.67
N VAL A 194 2.69 15.41 16.16
CA VAL A 194 1.73 14.62 15.39
C VAL A 194 0.34 14.84 15.95
N ARG A 195 -0.65 15.05 15.07
CA ARG A 195 -2.06 15.06 15.43
C ARG A 195 -2.81 14.01 14.62
N ASP A 196 -3.54 13.14 15.32
CA ASP A 196 -4.39 12.11 14.73
C ASP A 196 -5.70 12.08 15.50
N SER A 197 -6.83 12.29 14.81
CA SER A 197 -8.10 12.50 15.49
C SER A 197 -8.92 11.23 15.52
N THR A 198 -9.09 10.62 16.69
CA THR A 198 -9.91 9.42 16.81
C THR A 198 -11.37 9.63 16.40
N TYR A 199 -11.87 10.88 16.44
CA TYR A 199 -13.25 11.26 16.14
C TYR A 199 -13.50 11.70 14.70
N ASP A 200 -12.47 12.07 13.94
CA ASP A 200 -12.62 12.55 12.58
C ASP A 200 -12.82 11.40 11.58
N LEU A 201 -14.08 11.06 11.33
CA LEU A 201 -14.48 10.02 10.37
C LEU A 201 -14.12 10.34 8.91
N THR A 202 -13.58 11.52 8.61
CA THR A 202 -13.09 11.88 7.27
C THR A 202 -11.62 11.53 7.05
N GLN A 203 -10.88 11.13 8.09
CA GLN A 203 -9.49 10.67 7.95
C GLN A 203 -9.45 9.25 7.34
N PRO A 204 -8.67 9.02 6.28
CA PRO A 204 -8.39 7.68 5.78
C PRO A 204 -7.67 6.87 6.87
N ARG A 205 -8.33 5.84 7.41
CA ARG A 205 -7.72 4.98 8.45
C ARG A 205 -7.91 3.48 8.20
N GLY A 206 -8.73 3.11 7.22
CA GLY A 206 -8.97 1.71 6.87
C GLY A 206 -9.46 0.95 8.10
N LYS A 207 -8.91 -0.25 8.35
CA LYS A 207 -9.34 -1.11 9.46
C LYS A 207 -8.86 -0.68 10.85
N GLN A 208 -8.23 0.47 11.01
CA GLN A 208 -7.92 1.01 12.34
C GLN A 208 -9.22 1.39 13.08
N TYR A 209 -9.39 0.90 14.31
CA TYR A 209 -10.56 1.24 15.11
C TYR A 209 -10.49 2.70 15.61
N TRP A 210 -11.64 3.31 15.86
CA TRP A 210 -11.73 4.67 16.40
C TRP A 210 -11.75 4.72 17.94
N ALA A 211 -11.75 3.56 18.59
CA ALA A 211 -11.75 3.45 20.04
C ALA A 211 -10.62 2.57 20.59
N ALA A 212 -10.43 2.62 21.90
CA ALA A 212 -9.32 1.97 22.61
C ALA A 212 -9.31 0.44 22.48
N GLU A 213 -10.48 -0.20 22.54
CA GLU A 213 -10.64 -1.65 22.42
C GLU A 213 -11.14 -2.03 21.03
N PRO A 214 -10.36 -2.76 20.21
CA PRO A 214 -10.78 -3.24 18.89
C PRO A 214 -12.07 -4.07 18.94
N GLU A 215 -12.89 -3.98 17.91
CA GLU A 215 -14.17 -4.70 17.81
C GLU A 215 -14.48 -5.10 16.36
N SER A 216 -15.20 -6.23 16.20
CA SER A 216 -15.63 -6.73 14.90
C SER A 216 -14.44 -6.89 13.95
N ILE A 217 -14.49 -6.26 12.77
CA ILE A 217 -13.48 -6.31 11.70
C ILE A 217 -12.40 -5.21 11.82
N PHE A 218 -12.38 -4.44 12.90
CA PHE A 218 -11.46 -3.32 13.11
C PHE A 218 -10.39 -3.67 14.14
N TYR A 219 -9.15 -3.25 13.88
CA TYR A 219 -7.97 -3.59 14.68
C TYR A 219 -7.48 -2.42 15.52
N THR A 220 -6.43 -2.67 16.31
CA THR A 220 -5.64 -1.66 17.01
C THR A 220 -5.48 -0.35 16.22
N PRO A 221 -5.88 0.81 16.79
CA PRO A 221 -5.54 2.13 16.24
C PRO A 221 -4.02 2.31 16.19
N SER A 222 -3.51 2.99 15.16
CA SER A 222 -2.08 3.23 14.95
C SER A 222 -1.81 4.71 14.71
N SER A 223 -1.43 5.43 15.77
CA SER A 223 -1.21 6.88 15.70
C SER A 223 0.26 7.22 15.89
N GLY A 224 0.75 8.19 15.11
CA GLY A 224 2.14 8.63 15.16
C GLY A 224 3.01 8.05 14.05
N ILE A 225 4.31 8.01 14.30
CA ILE A 225 5.30 7.55 13.32
C ILE A 225 5.27 6.02 13.27
N TRP A 226 4.77 5.45 12.16
CA TRP A 226 4.61 3.99 12.00
C TRP A 226 5.47 3.36 10.89
N GLN A 227 6.23 4.17 10.14
CA GLN A 227 7.28 3.69 9.23
C GLN A 227 8.61 4.42 9.47
N ASN A 228 9.67 3.91 8.85
CA ASN A 228 11.06 4.34 9.06
C ASN A 228 11.25 5.87 8.97
N VAL A 229 12.14 6.40 9.80
CA VAL A 229 12.63 7.78 9.72
C VAL A 229 14.13 7.76 9.47
N TRP A 230 14.63 8.60 8.57
CA TRP A 230 16.07 8.65 8.28
C TRP A 230 16.54 10.00 7.75
N LEU A 231 17.85 10.22 7.81
CA LEU A 231 18.53 11.30 7.11
C LEU A 231 19.24 10.74 5.88
N GLU A 232 19.24 11.49 4.78
CA GLU A 232 19.95 11.14 3.55
C GLU A 232 20.65 12.36 2.95
N SER A 233 21.93 12.23 2.64
CA SER A 233 22.72 13.22 1.91
C SER A 233 22.68 12.90 0.42
N VAL A 234 22.17 13.83 -0.38
CA VAL A 234 21.98 13.67 -1.84
C VAL A 234 22.62 14.84 -2.61
N PRO A 235 23.02 14.64 -3.86
CA PRO A 235 23.45 15.75 -4.72
C PRO A 235 22.36 16.83 -4.85
N THR A 236 22.75 18.10 -5.03
CA THR A 236 21.77 19.18 -5.27
C THR A 236 20.98 18.94 -6.54
N ALA A 237 21.66 18.84 -7.69
CA ALA A 237 21.06 18.37 -8.93
C ALA A 237 21.11 16.85 -8.95
N ARG A 238 19.95 16.19 -8.98
CA ARG A 238 19.84 14.74 -8.77
C ARG A 238 18.71 14.13 -9.59
N ILE A 239 18.78 12.83 -9.81
CA ILE A 239 17.68 12.07 -10.41
C ILE A 239 16.59 11.89 -9.35
N ALA A 240 15.36 12.20 -9.72
CA ALA A 240 14.18 12.07 -8.89
C ALA A 240 13.63 10.64 -8.94
N ASP A 241 12.92 10.20 -7.90
CA ASP A 241 12.20 8.93 -7.91
C ASP A 241 10.81 9.06 -8.55
N SER A 242 10.02 7.98 -8.49
CA SER A 242 8.66 7.92 -9.03
C SER A 242 7.70 8.90 -8.39
N SER A 243 7.82 9.13 -7.08
CA SER A 243 7.06 10.15 -6.34
C SER A 243 7.25 11.56 -6.93
N HIS A 244 8.40 11.80 -7.58
CA HIS A 244 8.78 13.09 -8.15
C HIS A 244 8.94 13.07 -9.68
N GLY A 245 8.34 12.09 -10.36
CA GLY A 245 8.13 12.12 -11.80
C GLY A 245 8.98 11.17 -12.65
N THR A 246 9.88 10.38 -12.06
CA THR A 246 10.59 9.35 -12.84
C THR A 246 9.69 8.13 -13.08
N VAL A 247 9.27 7.90 -14.32
CA VAL A 247 8.35 6.83 -14.70
C VAL A 247 9.02 5.85 -15.67
N LEU A 248 8.98 4.57 -15.34
CA LEU A 248 9.54 3.46 -16.11
C LEU A 248 8.41 2.59 -16.66
N ARG A 249 7.91 2.90 -17.87
CA ARG A 249 6.82 2.16 -18.51
C ARG A 249 7.37 0.96 -19.27
N SER A 250 7.36 -0.21 -18.61
CA SER A 250 7.90 -1.48 -19.11
C SER A 250 6.86 -2.41 -19.75
N ASN A 251 5.76 -1.85 -20.26
CA ASN A 251 4.62 -2.63 -20.76
C ASN A 251 4.55 -2.81 -22.28
N ASP A 252 5.43 -2.18 -23.06
CA ASP A 252 5.53 -2.41 -24.52
C ASP A 252 6.41 -3.63 -24.83
N ILE A 253 5.84 -4.81 -24.60
CA ILE A 253 6.51 -6.09 -24.87
C ILE A 253 6.49 -6.46 -26.36
N GLU A 254 5.67 -5.79 -27.17
CA GLU A 254 5.54 -6.06 -28.60
C GLU A 254 6.73 -5.46 -29.36
N SER A 255 6.99 -4.17 -29.18
CA SER A 255 8.22 -3.56 -29.70
C SER A 255 9.45 -4.06 -28.91
N GLY A 256 9.27 -4.29 -27.61
CA GLY A 256 10.36 -4.61 -26.69
C GLY A 256 11.14 -3.39 -26.24
N GLU A 257 10.47 -2.24 -26.11
CA GLU A 257 11.02 -0.99 -25.63
C GLU A 257 10.56 -0.68 -24.18
N LEU A 258 11.50 -0.20 -23.38
CA LEU A 258 11.20 0.49 -22.13
C LEU A 258 11.03 1.98 -22.45
N HIS A 259 9.84 2.53 -22.18
CA HIS A 259 9.64 3.98 -22.26
C HIS A 259 9.89 4.60 -20.89
N ALA A 260 10.96 5.38 -20.78
CA ALA A 260 11.37 6.01 -19.53
C ALA A 260 11.22 7.52 -19.61
N GLU A 261 10.58 8.12 -18.62
CA GLU A 261 10.65 9.55 -18.35
C GLU A 261 11.48 9.72 -17.08
N ILE A 262 12.66 10.35 -17.19
CA ILE A 262 13.57 10.55 -16.07
C ILE A 262 13.49 12.00 -15.62
N ALA A 263 13.05 12.22 -14.39
CA ALA A 263 12.89 13.54 -13.79
C ALA A 263 14.12 13.95 -12.98
N ILE A 264 14.47 15.24 -13.03
CA ILE A 264 15.62 15.83 -12.35
C ILE A 264 15.13 16.87 -11.34
N GLN A 265 15.67 16.84 -10.12
CA GLN A 265 15.42 17.84 -9.09
C GLN A 265 16.66 18.68 -8.81
N GLY A 266 16.47 19.93 -8.40
CA GLY A 266 17.54 20.82 -7.94
C GLY A 266 18.53 21.29 -9.02
N ARG A 267 18.15 21.17 -10.29
CA ARG A 267 18.92 21.77 -11.40
C ARG A 267 18.92 23.30 -11.26
N ARG A 268 20.10 23.93 -11.40
CA ARG A 268 20.19 25.40 -11.46
C ARG A 268 19.71 25.92 -12.80
N SER A 269 19.07 27.09 -12.81
CA SER A 269 18.60 27.71 -14.06
C SER A 269 19.71 27.84 -15.10
N GLY A 270 19.47 27.31 -16.29
CA GLY A 270 20.42 27.31 -17.40
C GLY A 270 21.59 26.32 -17.27
N GLN A 271 21.65 25.51 -16.21
CA GLN A 271 22.65 24.46 -16.07
C GLN A 271 22.39 23.37 -17.12
N LYS A 272 23.38 23.15 -17.99
CA LYS A 272 23.35 22.07 -18.97
C LYS A 272 23.72 20.76 -18.28
N LEU A 273 22.90 19.74 -18.47
CA LEU A 273 23.11 18.39 -17.93
C LEU A 273 22.77 17.39 -19.01
N LYS A 274 23.30 16.18 -18.90
CA LYS A 274 22.90 15.02 -19.70
C LYS A 274 22.37 13.93 -18.78
N VAL A 275 21.43 13.15 -19.29
CA VAL A 275 20.93 11.95 -18.62
C VAL A 275 21.34 10.74 -19.45
N GLU A 276 21.96 9.76 -18.80
CA GLU A 276 22.23 8.43 -19.38
C GLU A 276 21.33 7.40 -18.71
N ILE A 277 20.77 6.49 -19.49
CA ILE A 277 20.11 5.26 -19.04
C ILE A 277 20.79 4.07 -19.70
N SER A 278 21.15 3.08 -18.91
CA SER A 278 21.68 1.80 -19.39
C SER A 278 20.93 0.63 -18.76
N ALA A 279 20.71 -0.42 -19.56
CA ALA A 279 20.05 -1.64 -19.13
C ALA A 279 20.99 -2.84 -19.27
N SER A 280 20.95 -3.74 -18.30
CA SER A 280 21.57 -5.06 -18.38
C SER A 280 20.62 -6.15 -17.92
N PHE A 281 20.82 -7.37 -18.41
CA PHE A 281 20.07 -8.54 -17.99
C PHE A 281 21.06 -9.65 -17.62
N ALA A 282 20.94 -10.19 -16.40
CA ALA A 282 21.86 -11.19 -15.86
C ALA A 282 23.35 -10.81 -16.02
N GLY A 283 23.67 -9.53 -15.80
CA GLY A 283 25.01 -8.97 -15.95
C GLY A 283 25.47 -8.70 -17.40
N ILE A 284 24.66 -9.03 -18.40
CA ILE A 284 24.96 -8.76 -19.81
C ILE A 284 24.36 -7.40 -20.22
N PRO A 285 25.17 -6.43 -20.67
CA PRO A 285 24.66 -5.15 -21.18
C PRO A 285 23.71 -5.38 -22.36
N VAL A 286 22.55 -4.73 -22.34
CA VAL A 286 21.50 -4.84 -23.36
C VAL A 286 21.55 -3.62 -24.27
N SER A 287 21.43 -2.43 -23.69
CA SER A 287 21.37 -1.15 -24.39
C SER A 287 21.74 0.00 -23.46
N SER A 288 22.11 1.14 -24.05
CA SER A 288 22.35 2.40 -23.36
C SER A 288 22.02 3.57 -24.27
N GLN A 289 21.49 4.65 -23.70
CA GLN A 289 21.20 5.90 -24.39
C GLN A 289 21.60 7.08 -23.51
N THR A 290 21.97 8.18 -24.14
CA THR A 290 22.31 9.44 -23.45
C THR A 290 21.67 10.59 -24.20
N GLU A 291 20.96 11.44 -23.48
CA GLU A 291 20.27 12.60 -24.04
C GLU A 291 20.64 13.87 -23.26
N ASP A 292 20.61 15.00 -23.96
CA ASP A 292 20.73 16.31 -23.33
C ASP A 292 19.45 16.64 -22.56
N LEU A 293 19.57 17.11 -21.32
CA LEU A 293 18.43 17.59 -20.55
C LEU A 293 17.93 18.90 -21.18
N PRO A 294 16.67 18.97 -21.68
CA PRO A 294 16.14 20.16 -22.32
C PRO A 294 16.19 21.38 -21.40
N ARG A 295 16.23 22.59 -21.99
CA ARG A 295 16.33 23.82 -21.19
C ARG A 295 14.99 24.18 -20.54
N GLU A 296 13.90 23.80 -21.19
CA GLU A 296 12.54 24.23 -20.88
C GLU A 296 11.85 23.36 -19.83
N VAL A 297 12.35 22.13 -19.64
CA VAL A 297 11.81 21.14 -18.69
C VAL A 297 12.94 20.45 -17.93
N ASP A 298 12.62 19.83 -16.81
CA ASP A 298 13.55 19.05 -15.98
C ASP A 298 13.31 17.53 -16.14
N THR A 299 12.85 17.11 -17.30
CA THR A 299 12.62 15.70 -17.65
C THR A 299 13.27 15.34 -18.99
N VAL A 300 13.63 14.06 -19.14
CA VAL A 300 14.13 13.47 -20.40
C VAL A 300 13.36 12.20 -20.69
N HIS A 301 12.98 12.00 -21.95
CA HIS A 301 12.30 10.79 -22.40
C HIS A 301 13.26 9.87 -23.17
N PHE A 302 13.13 8.57 -22.94
CA PHE A 302 13.86 7.52 -23.63
C PHE A 302 12.92 6.43 -24.14
N SER A 303 13.26 5.86 -25.30
CA SER A 303 12.73 4.59 -25.81
C SER A 303 13.91 3.61 -25.87
N LEU A 304 14.09 2.82 -24.81
CA LEU A 304 15.27 1.97 -24.63
C LEU A 304 14.98 0.54 -25.11
N PRO A 305 15.70 0.01 -26.12
CA PRO A 305 15.50 -1.37 -26.58
C PRO A 305 15.92 -2.39 -25.51
N MET A 306 15.07 -3.37 -25.20
CA MET A 306 15.28 -4.34 -24.13
C MET A 306 15.54 -5.77 -24.63
N ARG A 307 15.51 -5.99 -25.95
CA ARG A 307 15.74 -7.31 -26.56
C ARG A 307 17.24 -7.65 -26.58
N LEU A 308 17.58 -8.83 -26.07
CA LEU A 308 18.92 -9.38 -26.20
C LEU A 308 19.12 -9.91 -27.63
N SER A 309 20.19 -9.47 -28.28
CA SER A 309 20.67 -10.03 -29.54
C SER A 309 21.12 -11.49 -29.38
N SER A 310 21.21 -12.24 -30.49
CA SER A 310 21.67 -13.63 -30.45
C SER A 310 23.09 -13.81 -29.90
N SER A 311 23.95 -12.79 -29.98
CA SER A 311 25.29 -12.84 -29.37
C SER A 311 25.25 -12.59 -27.86
N GLN A 312 24.37 -11.70 -27.37
CA GLN A 312 24.14 -11.47 -25.94
C GLN A 312 23.49 -12.69 -25.29
N GLN A 313 22.50 -13.32 -25.93
CA GLN A 313 21.85 -14.53 -25.42
C GLN A 313 22.84 -15.70 -25.20
N LYS A 314 23.82 -15.85 -26.10
CA LYS A 314 24.89 -16.86 -25.96
C LYS A 314 25.87 -16.58 -24.81
N GLN A 315 25.93 -15.33 -24.34
CA GLN A 315 26.79 -14.93 -23.22
C GLN A 315 26.07 -15.05 -21.87
N LEU A 316 24.75 -15.30 -21.88
CA LEU A 316 24.02 -15.49 -20.63
C LEU A 316 24.58 -16.67 -19.83
N PRO A 317 24.62 -16.55 -18.49
CA PRO A 317 25.01 -17.66 -17.62
C PRO A 317 24.21 -18.94 -17.90
N SER A 318 24.81 -20.11 -17.59
CA SER A 318 24.26 -21.41 -17.96
C SER A 318 22.83 -21.67 -17.45
N GLU A 319 22.49 -21.11 -16.29
CA GLU A 319 21.17 -21.20 -15.67
C GLU A 319 20.06 -20.53 -16.48
N TRP A 320 20.39 -19.62 -17.40
CA TRP A 320 19.42 -18.93 -18.27
C TRP A 320 19.18 -19.64 -19.60
N GLN A 321 20.01 -20.62 -19.95
CA GLN A 321 19.97 -21.22 -21.28
C GLN A 321 18.68 -22.01 -21.54
N SER A 322 18.10 -22.65 -20.52
CA SER A 322 16.78 -23.30 -20.61
C SER A 322 15.65 -22.29 -20.78
N SER A 323 15.71 -21.18 -20.05
CA SER A 323 14.71 -20.10 -20.04
C SER A 323 14.53 -19.43 -21.41
N LEU A 324 15.58 -19.38 -22.24
CA LEU A 324 15.50 -18.83 -23.61
C LEU A 324 14.50 -19.56 -24.50
N SER A 325 14.22 -20.84 -24.21
CA SER A 325 13.24 -21.64 -24.95
C SER A 325 11.84 -21.61 -24.35
N ASP A 326 11.68 -21.07 -23.14
CA ASP A 326 10.38 -20.95 -22.47
C ASP A 326 9.66 -19.67 -22.95
N PRO A 327 8.54 -19.79 -23.68
CA PRO A 327 7.83 -18.64 -24.22
C PRO A 327 7.02 -17.85 -23.16
N ILE A 328 7.01 -18.28 -21.90
CA ILE A 328 6.52 -17.50 -20.75
C ILE A 328 7.65 -16.62 -20.20
N SER A 329 8.88 -17.12 -20.22
CA SER A 329 10.08 -16.43 -19.72
C SER A 329 10.67 -15.47 -20.76
N PHE A 330 10.70 -15.86 -22.04
CA PHE A 330 11.27 -15.07 -23.13
C PHE A 330 10.33 -14.98 -24.34
N SER A 331 10.29 -13.81 -24.98
CA SER A 331 9.60 -13.61 -26.26
C SER A 331 10.50 -12.83 -27.22
N SER A 332 10.98 -13.48 -28.28
CA SER A 332 11.85 -12.86 -29.30
C SER A 332 13.05 -12.11 -28.70
N GLY A 333 13.76 -12.74 -27.76
CA GLY A 333 14.92 -12.16 -27.07
C GLY A 333 14.60 -11.15 -25.97
N LEU A 334 13.32 -10.85 -25.70
CA LEU A 334 12.90 -10.05 -24.55
C LEU A 334 12.66 -10.98 -23.36
N ALA A 335 13.31 -10.73 -22.22
CA ALA A 335 13.00 -11.41 -20.98
C ALA A 335 11.72 -10.79 -20.39
N LEU A 336 10.71 -11.62 -20.14
CA LEU A 336 9.40 -11.20 -19.63
C LEU A 336 9.28 -11.48 -18.15
N TRP A 337 8.70 -10.54 -17.41
CA TRP A 337 8.33 -10.74 -16.02
C TRP A 337 6.97 -11.46 -15.91
N SER A 338 6.90 -12.44 -15.01
CA SER A 338 5.68 -13.13 -14.59
C SER A 338 5.86 -13.74 -13.19
N PRO A 339 4.78 -14.18 -12.52
CA PRO A 339 4.90 -14.82 -11.21
C PRO A 339 5.80 -16.07 -11.19
N THR A 340 5.88 -16.81 -12.30
CA THR A 340 6.73 -18.01 -12.41
C THR A 340 8.13 -17.71 -12.93
N HIS A 341 8.31 -16.57 -13.61
CA HIS A 341 9.58 -16.09 -14.14
C HIS A 341 9.75 -14.60 -13.83
N PRO A 342 10.18 -14.24 -12.60
CA PRO A 342 10.36 -12.85 -12.20
C PRO A 342 11.64 -12.24 -12.79
N ASN A 343 11.73 -12.24 -14.13
CA ASN A 343 12.90 -11.76 -14.85
C ASN A 343 13.03 -10.24 -14.72
N LEU A 344 14.17 -9.76 -14.23
CA LEU A 344 14.45 -8.35 -14.02
C LEU A 344 15.61 -7.87 -14.89
N TYR A 345 15.46 -6.66 -15.42
CA TYR A 345 16.56 -5.88 -15.98
C TYR A 345 17.08 -4.94 -14.91
N ASP A 346 18.40 -4.89 -14.77
CA ASP A 346 19.09 -3.88 -13.98
C ASP A 346 19.20 -2.60 -14.81
N LEU A 347 18.80 -1.47 -14.23
CA LEU A 347 18.92 -0.15 -14.84
C LEU A 347 19.93 0.69 -14.04
N THR A 348 20.82 1.36 -14.77
CA THR A 348 21.68 2.41 -14.20
C THR A 348 21.36 3.73 -14.87
N LEU A 349 20.94 4.70 -14.06
CA LEU A 349 20.63 6.06 -14.46
C LEU A 349 21.77 6.97 -14.01
N ARG A 350 22.28 7.84 -14.89
CA ARG A 350 23.34 8.80 -14.56
C ARG A 350 22.96 10.21 -14.98
N LEU A 351 23.15 11.17 -14.08
CA LEU A 351 23.07 12.59 -14.37
C LEU A 351 24.49 13.12 -14.53
N ILE A 352 24.81 13.70 -15.68
CA ILE A 352 26.20 14.03 -16.07
C ILE A 352 26.30 15.53 -16.30
N ASP A 353 27.33 16.16 -15.72
CA ASP A 353 27.73 17.51 -16.11
C ASP A 353 28.65 17.42 -17.35
N PRO A 354 28.23 17.94 -18.52
CA PRO A 354 29.01 17.83 -19.75
C PRO A 354 30.32 18.62 -19.69
N THR A 355 30.47 19.58 -18.76
CA THR A 355 31.69 20.39 -18.63
C THR A 355 32.83 19.63 -17.96
N THR A 356 32.51 18.77 -16.99
CA THR A 356 33.49 17.94 -16.29
C THR A 356 33.50 16.51 -16.82
N SER A 357 32.46 16.10 -17.55
CA SER A 357 32.19 14.70 -17.95
C SER A 357 32.13 13.72 -16.78
N THR A 358 31.83 14.21 -15.58
CA THR A 358 31.67 13.40 -14.37
C THR A 358 30.19 13.22 -14.03
N PRO A 359 29.75 12.01 -13.64
CA PRO A 359 28.43 11.82 -13.06
C PRO A 359 28.26 12.67 -11.79
N LEU A 360 27.21 13.48 -11.74
CA LEU A 360 26.75 14.20 -10.55
C LEU A 360 25.93 13.31 -9.64
N ASP A 361 25.16 12.40 -10.23
CA ASP A 361 24.33 11.42 -9.53
C ASP A 361 24.28 10.12 -10.35
N THR A 362 24.30 8.99 -9.67
CA THR A 362 24.13 7.66 -10.28
C THR A 362 23.12 6.90 -9.42
N VAL A 363 22.06 6.41 -10.06
CA VAL A 363 21.01 5.60 -9.41
C VAL A 363 20.94 4.23 -10.07
N HIS A 364 20.83 3.20 -9.25
CA HIS A 364 20.53 1.83 -9.64
C HIS A 364 19.09 1.49 -9.28
N THR A 365 18.37 0.91 -10.24
CA THR A 365 17.00 0.43 -10.07
C THR A 365 16.76 -0.78 -10.96
N THR A 366 15.56 -1.35 -10.95
CA THR A 366 15.19 -2.53 -11.74
C THR A 366 13.87 -2.34 -12.45
N THR A 367 13.68 -3.03 -13.56
CA THR A 367 12.38 -3.11 -14.23
C THR A 367 12.09 -4.52 -14.76
N GLY A 368 10.82 -4.91 -14.76
CA GLY A 368 10.32 -6.15 -15.33
C GLY A 368 9.45 -5.86 -16.55
N MET A 369 9.83 -6.38 -17.73
CA MET A 369 9.06 -6.18 -18.95
C MET A 369 7.81 -7.05 -18.92
N ARG A 370 6.62 -6.45 -18.85
CA ARG A 370 5.35 -7.19 -18.83
C ARG A 370 4.16 -6.34 -19.24
N SER A 371 3.24 -6.93 -19.99
CA SER A 371 2.00 -6.27 -20.43
C SER A 371 0.77 -6.88 -19.78
N LEU A 372 -0.19 -6.04 -19.41
CA LEU A 372 -1.51 -6.43 -18.93
C LEU A 372 -2.57 -5.99 -19.93
N SER A 373 -3.54 -6.86 -20.18
CA SER A 373 -4.74 -6.54 -20.96
C SER A 373 -5.98 -7.12 -20.28
N TRP A 374 -7.04 -6.31 -20.17
CA TRP A 374 -8.31 -6.67 -19.53
C TRP A 374 -9.53 -6.18 -20.33
N THR A 375 -9.30 -5.54 -21.47
CA THR A 375 -10.34 -4.86 -22.25
C THR A 375 -10.72 -5.59 -23.53
N HIS A 376 -10.05 -6.70 -23.86
CA HIS A 376 -10.23 -7.45 -25.11
C HIS A 376 -11.54 -8.27 -25.18
N GLY A 377 -12.38 -8.22 -24.14
CA GLY A 377 -13.68 -8.92 -24.12
C GLY A 377 -13.56 -10.43 -23.91
N SER A 378 -12.42 -10.93 -23.43
CA SER A 378 -12.16 -12.36 -23.21
C SER A 378 -12.67 -12.89 -21.85
N GLY A 379 -13.24 -12.03 -21.01
CA GLY A 379 -13.67 -12.39 -19.65
C GLY A 379 -12.52 -12.71 -18.69
N THR A 380 -11.28 -12.37 -19.05
CA THR A 380 -10.07 -12.61 -18.26
C THR A 380 -9.11 -11.44 -18.35
N ILE A 381 -8.23 -11.33 -17.36
CA ILE A 381 -7.01 -10.54 -17.44
C ILE A 381 -5.95 -11.38 -18.16
N LEU A 382 -5.20 -10.76 -19.07
CA LEU A 382 -4.07 -11.35 -19.77
C LEU A 382 -2.77 -10.74 -19.24
N LEU A 383 -1.81 -11.59 -18.89
CA LEU A 383 -0.42 -11.21 -18.63
C LEU A 383 0.43 -11.72 -19.78
N ASN A 384 1.14 -10.82 -20.46
CA ASN A 384 1.97 -11.13 -21.62
C ASN A 384 1.18 -11.91 -22.70
N SER A 385 -0.04 -11.45 -22.98
CA SER A 385 -0.99 -12.05 -23.93
C SER A 385 -1.47 -13.46 -23.57
N ARG A 386 -1.27 -13.90 -22.32
CA ARG A 386 -1.72 -15.20 -21.80
C ARG A 386 -2.74 -15.02 -20.67
N PRO A 387 -3.78 -15.85 -20.57
CA PRO A 387 -4.75 -15.79 -19.47
C PRO A 387 -4.06 -15.90 -18.11
N LEU A 388 -4.38 -14.97 -17.20
CA LEU A 388 -3.87 -14.93 -15.84
C LEU A 388 -4.97 -15.33 -14.87
N PHE A 389 -4.81 -16.48 -14.20
CA PHE A 389 -5.65 -16.84 -13.08
C PHE A 389 -5.07 -16.29 -11.78
N GLN A 390 -5.83 -15.43 -11.09
CA GLN A 390 -5.36 -14.78 -9.86
C GLN A 390 -5.83 -15.56 -8.63
N LYS A 391 -4.89 -16.17 -7.93
CA LYS A 391 -5.09 -16.89 -6.66
C LYS A 391 -4.51 -16.01 -5.58
N LEU A 392 -5.32 -15.09 -5.06
CA LEU A 392 -4.86 -14.07 -4.14
C LEU A 392 -5.28 -14.39 -2.70
N CYS A 393 -4.53 -13.89 -1.74
CA CYS A 393 -4.97 -13.77 -0.35
C CYS A 393 -5.24 -12.29 -0.01
N LEU A 394 -6.15 -12.05 0.93
CA LEU A 394 -6.30 -10.76 1.57
C LEU A 394 -5.17 -10.62 2.60
N ASP A 395 -4.30 -9.63 2.41
CA ASP A 395 -3.16 -9.39 3.29
C ASP A 395 -3.33 -8.05 4.02
N GLN A 396 -3.55 -8.15 5.33
CA GLN A 396 -3.74 -7.01 6.22
C GLN A 396 -2.42 -6.36 6.67
N GLY A 397 -1.33 -7.14 6.69
CA GLY A 397 -0.02 -6.67 7.15
C GLY A 397 0.03 -6.20 8.61
N TYR A 398 -0.70 -6.87 9.53
CA TYR A 398 -0.65 -6.63 10.98
C TYR A 398 0.19 -7.69 11.71
N TRP A 399 0.79 -7.28 12.83
CA TRP A 399 1.72 -8.07 13.65
C TRP A 399 1.40 -7.92 15.13
N SER A 400 1.53 -9.02 15.89
CA SER A 400 1.12 -9.06 17.30
C SER A 400 1.84 -8.03 18.19
N SER A 401 3.12 -7.76 17.96
CA SER A 401 3.93 -6.85 18.77
C SER A 401 4.17 -5.47 18.14
N THR A 402 3.97 -5.32 16.83
CA THR A 402 4.34 -4.11 16.08
C THR A 402 3.18 -3.48 15.31
N GLY A 403 1.96 -4.03 15.40
CA GLY A 403 0.78 -3.47 14.74
C GLY A 403 0.93 -3.46 13.22
N MET A 404 0.65 -2.32 12.58
CA MET A 404 0.81 -2.14 11.13
C MET A 404 2.26 -2.07 10.65
N THR A 405 3.20 -1.83 11.55
CA THR A 405 4.63 -1.71 11.22
C THR A 405 5.24 -3.11 11.08
N PRO A 406 5.90 -3.45 9.96
CA PRO A 406 6.60 -4.71 9.85
C PRO A 406 7.75 -4.80 10.87
N PRO A 407 7.96 -5.95 11.54
CA PRO A 407 9.03 -6.10 12.53
C PRO A 407 10.43 -6.09 11.91
N SER A 408 10.55 -6.40 10.61
CA SER A 408 11.77 -6.27 9.81
C SER A 408 11.45 -6.30 8.30
N ALA A 409 12.39 -5.87 7.47
CA ALA A 409 12.29 -6.01 6.01
C ALA A 409 12.07 -7.48 5.59
N SER A 410 12.82 -8.42 6.20
CA SER A 410 12.70 -9.85 5.93
C SER A 410 11.34 -10.45 6.33
N ALA A 411 10.58 -9.78 7.21
CA ALA A 411 9.24 -10.23 7.60
C ALA A 411 8.25 -10.07 6.44
N LEU A 412 8.40 -9.01 5.64
CA LEU A 412 7.61 -8.77 4.43
C LEU A 412 7.90 -9.84 3.36
N GLU A 413 9.17 -10.17 3.14
CA GLU A 413 9.57 -11.29 2.29
C GLU A 413 8.97 -12.62 2.77
N ARG A 414 8.97 -12.86 4.10
CA ARG A 414 8.42 -14.09 4.68
C ARG A 414 6.93 -14.23 4.38
N ASP A 415 6.13 -13.19 4.54
CA ASP A 415 4.68 -13.26 4.27
C ASP A 415 4.42 -13.62 2.78
N ILE A 416 5.19 -13.08 1.84
CA ILE A 416 5.13 -13.45 0.41
C ILE A 416 5.43 -14.94 0.21
N ARG A 417 6.53 -15.43 0.81
CA ARG A 417 6.93 -16.84 0.67
C ARG A 417 5.93 -17.80 1.30
N LEU A 418 5.31 -17.42 2.42
CA LEU A 418 4.24 -18.19 3.05
C LEU A 418 3.02 -18.30 2.13
N ALA A 419 2.56 -17.19 1.56
CA ALA A 419 1.48 -17.20 0.58
C ALA A 419 1.80 -18.11 -0.62
N GLN A 420 3.01 -17.98 -1.20
CA GLN A 420 3.46 -18.85 -2.29
C GLN A 420 3.51 -20.35 -1.90
N SER A 421 3.88 -20.66 -0.65
CA SER A 421 3.92 -22.04 -0.16
C SER A 421 2.53 -22.71 -0.12
N MET A 422 1.47 -21.91 0.07
CA MET A 422 0.07 -22.35 -0.03
C MET A 422 -0.48 -22.30 -1.46
N GLY A 423 0.32 -21.90 -2.45
CA GLY A 423 -0.08 -21.85 -3.86
C GLY A 423 -0.71 -20.53 -4.32
N PHE A 424 -0.77 -19.52 -3.46
CA PHE A 424 -1.17 -18.16 -3.88
C PHE A 424 -0.10 -17.56 -4.79
N ASN A 425 -0.51 -16.83 -5.81
CA ASN A 425 0.38 -16.13 -6.73
C ASN A 425 0.36 -14.60 -6.52
N GLY A 426 -0.38 -14.12 -5.52
CA GLY A 426 -0.40 -12.71 -5.16
C GLY A 426 -1.24 -12.41 -3.93
N CYS A 427 -1.40 -11.13 -3.65
CA CYS A 427 -2.28 -10.60 -2.62
C CYS A 427 -3.09 -9.41 -3.10
N ARG A 428 -4.17 -9.16 -2.37
CA ARG A 428 -4.82 -7.87 -2.30
C ARG A 428 -4.42 -7.22 -0.97
N LYS A 429 -3.71 -6.09 -1.04
CA LYS A 429 -3.11 -5.46 0.14
C LYS A 429 -4.13 -4.55 0.83
N HIS A 430 -4.65 -4.98 1.97
CA HIS A 430 -5.89 -4.47 2.55
C HIS A 430 -5.66 -3.84 3.93
N GLN A 431 -6.29 -2.74 4.34
CA GLN A 431 -6.53 -1.53 3.54
C GLN A 431 -5.51 -0.47 3.94
N LYS A 432 -4.27 -0.63 3.49
CA LYS A 432 -3.20 0.33 3.72
C LYS A 432 -2.28 0.37 2.52
N VAL A 433 -1.64 1.52 2.31
CA VAL A 433 -0.48 1.57 1.42
C VAL A 433 0.68 0.91 2.16
N GLU A 434 1.18 -0.21 1.63
CA GLU A 434 2.23 -0.98 2.28
C GLU A 434 3.61 -0.31 2.14
N ASP A 435 4.52 -0.68 3.03
CA ASP A 435 5.95 -0.35 2.92
C ASP A 435 6.50 -0.74 1.52
N PRO A 436 7.19 0.16 0.79
CA PRO A 436 7.81 -0.13 -0.52
C PRO A 436 8.72 -1.35 -0.54
N VAL A 437 9.31 -1.72 0.60
CA VAL A 437 10.12 -2.94 0.74
C VAL A 437 9.32 -4.20 0.39
N PHE A 438 8.01 -4.23 0.69
CA PHE A 438 7.14 -5.35 0.29
C PHE A 438 7.05 -5.47 -1.23
N LEU A 439 6.85 -4.36 -1.93
CA LEU A 439 6.74 -4.32 -3.40
C LEU A 439 8.06 -4.71 -4.06
N HIS A 440 9.19 -4.24 -3.51
CA HIS A 440 10.53 -4.65 -3.93
C HIS A 440 10.74 -6.17 -3.86
N HIS A 441 10.26 -6.82 -2.79
CA HIS A 441 10.31 -8.27 -2.66
C HIS A 441 9.32 -8.96 -3.60
N ALA A 442 8.10 -8.44 -3.76
CA ALA A 442 7.07 -9.01 -4.64
C ALA A 442 7.54 -9.04 -6.11
N ASP A 443 8.19 -7.98 -6.57
CA ASP A 443 8.83 -7.89 -7.88
C ASP A 443 9.85 -9.01 -8.10
N ARG A 444 10.72 -9.27 -7.11
CA ARG A 444 11.81 -10.26 -7.19
C ARG A 444 11.36 -11.70 -7.00
N LEU A 445 10.29 -11.91 -6.23
CA LEU A 445 9.77 -13.24 -5.91
C LEU A 445 8.70 -13.71 -6.91
N GLY A 446 8.24 -12.83 -7.81
CA GLY A 446 7.16 -13.15 -8.74
C GLY A 446 5.82 -13.27 -8.02
N TYR A 447 5.38 -12.17 -7.41
CA TYR A 447 4.15 -12.11 -6.62
C TYR A 447 3.28 -10.95 -7.09
N LEU A 448 2.00 -11.20 -7.36
CA LEU A 448 1.06 -10.17 -7.82
C LEU A 448 0.56 -9.35 -6.63
N VAL A 449 0.36 -8.04 -6.84
CA VAL A 449 -0.17 -7.14 -5.81
C VAL A 449 -1.32 -6.32 -6.39
N TRP A 450 -2.44 -6.28 -5.68
CA TRP A 450 -3.43 -5.21 -5.85
C TRP A 450 -3.09 -4.10 -4.86
N GLY A 451 -2.76 -2.92 -5.38
CA GLY A 451 -2.45 -1.74 -4.56
C GLY A 451 -3.73 -1.09 -4.10
N GLU A 452 -3.87 -0.89 -2.79
CA GLU A 452 -5.03 -0.26 -2.16
C GLU A 452 -4.61 0.81 -1.15
N MET A 453 -5.57 1.59 -0.67
CA MET A 453 -5.39 2.59 0.36
C MET A 453 -6.52 2.51 1.38
N ALA A 454 -6.25 2.97 2.60
CA ALA A 454 -7.26 3.16 3.63
C ALA A 454 -8.39 4.07 3.13
N ASN A 455 -9.65 3.70 3.40
CA ASN A 455 -10.79 4.61 3.25
C ASN A 455 -11.13 5.30 4.59
N GLY A 456 -11.91 6.39 4.49
CA GLY A 456 -12.57 7.01 5.64
C GLY A 456 -13.98 6.45 5.83
N TYR A 457 -14.78 7.07 6.70
CA TYR A 457 -16.14 6.60 7.03
C TYR A 457 -17.24 7.66 6.81
N LYS A 458 -16.86 8.87 6.38
CA LYS A 458 -17.80 9.96 6.14
C LYS A 458 -17.47 10.71 4.86
N PHE A 459 -18.42 10.72 3.93
CA PHE A 459 -18.31 11.51 2.71
C PHE A 459 -18.37 13.01 3.00
N SER A 460 -17.42 13.77 2.49
CA SER A 460 -17.40 15.23 2.52
C SER A 460 -16.37 15.77 1.53
N ALA A 461 -16.41 17.07 1.25
CA ALA A 461 -15.37 17.72 0.43
C ALA A 461 -13.97 17.58 1.06
N GLU A 462 -13.89 17.65 2.39
CA GLU A 462 -12.67 17.45 3.17
C GLU A 462 -12.11 16.02 2.98
N TYR A 463 -12.96 15.00 3.12
CA TYR A 463 -12.59 13.60 2.83
C TYR A 463 -12.07 13.44 1.41
N CYS A 464 -12.78 13.99 0.42
CA CYS A 464 -12.38 13.92 -0.98
C CYS A 464 -10.99 14.54 -1.20
N ALA A 465 -10.73 15.72 -0.64
CA ALA A 465 -9.44 16.40 -0.78
C ALA A 465 -8.28 15.60 -0.14
N ARG A 466 -8.47 15.10 1.08
CA ARG A 466 -7.48 14.28 1.80
C ARG A 466 -7.19 12.98 1.06
N PHE A 467 -8.25 12.26 0.71
CA PHE A 467 -8.15 10.98 0.01
C PHE A 467 -7.51 11.15 -1.38
N ASP A 468 -7.88 12.17 -2.14
CA ASP A 468 -7.33 12.42 -3.47
C ASP A 468 -5.83 12.71 -3.44
N ALA A 469 -5.37 13.50 -2.46
CA ALA A 469 -3.96 13.83 -2.30
C ALA A 469 -3.12 12.58 -1.96
N GLU A 470 -3.60 11.79 -0.99
CA GLU A 470 -2.90 10.60 -0.53
C GLU A 470 -2.91 9.47 -1.58
N TRP A 471 -4.04 9.30 -2.28
CA TRP A 471 -4.17 8.32 -3.35
C TRP A 471 -3.26 8.63 -4.54
N ASP A 472 -3.21 9.89 -4.99
CA ASP A 472 -2.31 10.30 -6.09
C ASP A 472 -0.84 10.08 -5.70
N ALA A 473 -0.46 10.40 -4.46
CA ALA A 473 0.88 10.14 -3.95
C ALA A 473 1.22 8.63 -3.90
N ALA A 474 0.29 7.79 -3.45
CA ALA A 474 0.46 6.33 -3.40
C ALA A 474 0.65 5.73 -4.80
N VAL A 475 -0.20 6.09 -5.76
CA VAL A 475 -0.11 5.60 -7.15
C VAL A 475 1.20 6.07 -7.80
N ARG A 476 1.60 7.34 -7.60
CA ARG A 476 2.89 7.85 -8.11
C ARG A 476 4.09 7.12 -7.52
N ARG A 477 4.10 6.88 -6.21
CA ARG A 477 5.19 6.15 -5.54
C ARG A 477 5.39 4.78 -6.17
N ASP A 478 4.30 4.08 -6.47
CA ASP A 478 4.32 2.65 -6.82
C ASP A 478 4.17 2.38 -8.33
N VAL A 479 4.04 3.40 -9.19
CA VAL A 479 3.82 3.26 -10.65
C VAL A 479 4.86 2.39 -11.36
N ASN A 480 6.10 2.41 -10.87
CA ASN A 480 7.24 1.65 -11.42
C ASN A 480 7.28 0.19 -10.96
N GLN A 481 6.44 -0.21 -9.99
CA GLN A 481 6.41 -1.57 -9.45
C GLN A 481 5.59 -2.48 -10.36
N PHE A 482 6.24 -3.45 -11.00
CA PHE A 482 5.60 -4.29 -12.02
C PHE A 482 4.77 -5.44 -11.42
N CYS A 483 5.03 -5.81 -10.15
CA CYS A 483 4.18 -6.69 -9.34
C CYS A 483 2.77 -6.15 -9.13
N VAL A 484 2.60 -4.82 -9.11
CA VAL A 484 1.27 -4.21 -9.02
C VAL A 484 0.52 -4.50 -10.31
N VAL A 485 -0.65 -5.11 -10.21
CA VAL A 485 -1.47 -5.53 -11.37
C VAL A 485 -2.90 -4.99 -11.36
N CYS A 486 -3.30 -4.32 -10.29
CA CYS A 486 -4.59 -3.64 -10.17
C CYS A 486 -4.49 -2.54 -9.11
N TRP A 487 -5.24 -1.45 -9.29
CA TRP A 487 -5.44 -0.41 -8.29
C TRP A 487 -6.85 -0.49 -7.72
N THR A 488 -7.00 -0.49 -6.40
CA THR A 488 -8.32 -0.47 -5.73
C THR A 488 -8.40 0.74 -4.80
N PRO A 489 -8.96 1.88 -5.26
CA PRO A 489 -9.13 3.06 -4.40
C PRO A 489 -10.19 2.85 -3.31
N VAL A 490 -11.33 2.23 -3.60
CA VAL A 490 -12.46 2.14 -2.66
C VAL A 490 -12.79 0.69 -2.37
N ASN A 491 -13.10 0.39 -1.11
CA ASN A 491 -13.61 -0.90 -0.69
C ASN A 491 -14.99 -0.78 -0.06
N GLU A 492 -15.95 -1.58 -0.52
CA GLU A 492 -17.28 -1.74 0.08
C GLU A 492 -18.04 -0.44 0.36
N SER A 493 -17.80 0.58 -0.46
CA SER A 493 -18.37 1.93 -0.34
C SER A 493 -17.94 2.66 0.94
N TRP A 494 -16.84 2.26 1.60
CA TRP A 494 -16.33 2.96 2.79
C TRP A 494 -15.97 4.41 2.42
N GLY A 495 -16.52 5.36 3.18
CA GLY A 495 -16.41 6.80 2.88
C GLY A 495 -17.45 7.32 1.90
N TYR A 496 -18.27 6.46 1.28
CA TYR A 496 -19.31 6.79 0.30
C TYR A 496 -20.68 6.26 0.78
N THR A 497 -21.28 6.98 1.74
CA THR A 497 -22.43 6.49 2.52
C THR A 497 -23.77 6.48 1.79
N ASP A 498 -23.87 7.02 0.58
CA ASP A 498 -25.11 7.04 -0.21
C ASP A 498 -24.85 6.98 -1.73
N LEU A 499 -24.20 5.90 -2.19
CA LEU A 499 -24.07 5.65 -3.63
C LEU A 499 -25.40 5.39 -4.33
N LYS A 500 -26.47 5.06 -3.60
CA LYS A 500 -27.81 4.81 -4.18
C LYS A 500 -28.54 6.11 -4.54
N GLY A 501 -28.35 7.19 -3.79
CA GLY A 501 -29.06 8.46 -3.95
C GLY A 501 -28.22 9.67 -4.32
N ASP A 502 -26.89 9.66 -4.11
CA ASP A 502 -26.04 10.84 -4.31
C ASP A 502 -25.12 10.70 -5.54
N ALA A 503 -25.47 11.39 -6.63
CA ALA A 503 -24.68 11.41 -7.86
C ALA A 503 -23.27 11.99 -7.65
N ARG A 504 -23.06 12.88 -6.68
CA ARG A 504 -21.73 13.49 -6.42
C ARG A 504 -20.74 12.45 -5.91
N GLN A 505 -21.20 11.48 -5.11
CA GLN A 505 -20.36 10.39 -4.62
C GLN A 505 -19.89 9.50 -5.77
N ARG A 506 -20.78 9.22 -6.72
CA ARG A 506 -20.45 8.48 -7.95
C ARG A 506 -19.47 9.25 -8.84
N ASP A 507 -19.68 10.55 -9.00
CA ASP A 507 -18.78 11.40 -9.78
C ASP A 507 -17.39 11.48 -9.17
N GLN A 508 -17.27 11.49 -7.83
CA GLN A 508 -15.99 11.39 -7.16
C GLN A 508 -15.26 10.07 -7.47
N ILE A 509 -15.96 8.93 -7.41
CA ILE A 509 -15.37 7.61 -7.76
C ILE A 509 -14.93 7.59 -9.24
N ARG A 510 -15.75 8.11 -10.16
CA ARG A 510 -15.34 8.24 -11.59
C ARG A 510 -14.10 9.13 -11.76
N GLY A 511 -14.02 10.21 -10.99
CA GLY A 511 -12.87 11.11 -10.95
C GLY A 511 -11.61 10.42 -10.44
N LEU A 512 -11.71 9.62 -9.38
CA LEU A 512 -10.62 8.78 -8.87
C LEU A 512 -10.11 7.80 -9.91
N VAL A 513 -11.00 7.05 -10.56
CA VAL A 513 -10.62 6.11 -11.64
C VAL A 513 -9.91 6.85 -12.77
N SER A 514 -10.49 7.96 -13.24
CA SER A 514 -9.93 8.72 -14.36
C SER A 514 -8.55 9.30 -14.05
N ARG A 515 -8.35 9.88 -12.84
CA ARG A 515 -7.04 10.39 -12.41
C ARG A 515 -6.01 9.28 -12.26
N THR A 516 -6.42 8.14 -11.69
CA THR A 516 -5.55 6.97 -11.58
C THR A 516 -5.04 6.55 -12.97
N LYS A 517 -5.89 6.56 -13.99
CA LYS A 517 -5.50 6.24 -15.38
C LYS A 517 -4.58 7.26 -16.04
N VAL A 518 -4.65 8.53 -15.64
CA VAL A 518 -3.74 9.57 -16.12
C VAL A 518 -2.33 9.31 -15.59
N VAL A 519 -2.21 8.94 -14.30
CA VAL A 519 -0.93 8.60 -13.67
C VAL A 519 -0.43 7.24 -14.17
N ASP A 520 -1.30 6.22 -14.17
CA ASP A 520 -1.02 4.86 -14.59
C ASP A 520 -2.13 4.25 -15.45
N GLY A 521 -1.96 4.32 -16.76
CA GLY A 521 -2.84 3.69 -17.74
C GLY A 521 -2.54 2.22 -18.03
N THR A 522 -1.56 1.60 -17.37
CA THR A 522 -1.04 0.27 -17.74
C THR A 522 -1.68 -0.89 -16.95
N ARG A 523 -2.57 -0.58 -16.01
CA ARG A 523 -3.21 -1.53 -15.09
C ARG A 523 -4.72 -1.23 -14.97
N PRO A 524 -5.59 -2.22 -14.73
CA PRO A 524 -7.00 -1.98 -14.40
C PRO A 524 -7.16 -1.27 -13.05
N VAL A 525 -8.28 -0.58 -12.90
CA VAL A 525 -8.72 0.05 -11.64
C VAL A 525 -10.02 -0.62 -11.21
N ASN A 526 -10.00 -1.21 -10.02
CA ASN A 526 -11.17 -1.72 -9.33
C ASN A 526 -11.79 -0.58 -8.50
N ASP A 527 -12.75 0.13 -9.08
CA ASP A 527 -13.26 1.39 -8.55
C ASP A 527 -13.80 1.30 -7.12
N ASN A 528 -14.74 0.39 -6.85
CA ASN A 528 -15.31 0.08 -5.54
C ASN A 528 -15.38 -1.43 -5.37
N CYS A 529 -14.51 -1.98 -4.54
CA CYS A 529 -14.35 -3.42 -4.40
C CYS A 529 -15.59 -4.08 -3.77
N GLY A 530 -16.03 -5.17 -4.40
CA GLY A 530 -17.08 -6.06 -3.90
C GLY A 530 -18.49 -5.70 -4.36
N TRP A 531 -18.88 -4.43 -4.34
CA TRP A 531 -20.27 -4.06 -4.63
C TRP A 531 -20.39 -2.61 -5.06
N GLU A 532 -21.57 -2.24 -5.55
CA GLU A 532 -21.90 -0.86 -5.90
C GLU A 532 -20.85 -0.22 -6.82
N HIS A 533 -20.36 -1.00 -7.80
CA HIS A 533 -19.50 -0.51 -8.87
C HIS A 533 -20.17 0.65 -9.60
N VAL A 534 -19.40 1.70 -9.86
CA VAL A 534 -19.77 2.93 -10.57
C VAL A 534 -19.16 2.96 -11.97
N VAL A 535 -18.04 2.26 -12.16
CA VAL A 535 -17.29 2.08 -13.41
C VAL A 535 -17.12 0.59 -13.70
N ASP A 536 -17.05 0.22 -14.98
CA ASP A 536 -17.14 -1.17 -15.46
C ASP A 536 -15.83 -1.72 -16.04
N GLU A 537 -14.69 -1.45 -15.40
CA GLU A 537 -13.40 -2.05 -15.80
C GLU A 537 -13.27 -3.51 -15.38
N LEU A 538 -13.62 -3.80 -14.13
CA LEU A 538 -13.64 -5.12 -13.51
C LEU A 538 -15.01 -5.34 -12.84
N SER A 539 -15.50 -6.57 -12.83
CA SER A 539 -16.70 -6.94 -12.06
C SER A 539 -16.27 -7.76 -10.85
N THR A 540 -16.32 -7.16 -9.68
CA THR A 540 -15.85 -7.80 -8.45
C THR A 540 -16.99 -8.03 -7.47
N PHE A 541 -16.92 -9.10 -6.69
CA PHE A 541 -17.86 -9.37 -5.61
C PHE A 541 -17.20 -9.99 -4.41
N HIS A 542 -17.77 -9.77 -3.22
CA HIS A 542 -17.44 -10.58 -2.06
C HIS A 542 -18.53 -11.64 -1.86
N ASP A 543 -18.18 -12.80 -1.32
CA ASP A 543 -19.19 -13.78 -0.92
C ASP A 543 -18.62 -14.66 0.19
N TYR A 544 -19.19 -14.49 1.39
CA TYR A 544 -18.81 -15.19 2.60
C TYR A 544 -19.76 -16.38 2.91
N ALA A 545 -20.60 -16.79 1.95
CA ALA A 545 -21.41 -17.99 2.09
C ALA A 545 -20.55 -19.27 2.12
N ASP A 546 -21.14 -20.39 2.54
CA ASP A 546 -20.46 -21.69 2.48
C ASP A 546 -20.24 -22.17 1.03
N GLY A 547 -19.46 -23.24 0.87
CA GLY A 547 -19.07 -23.71 -0.47
C GLY A 547 -20.22 -24.20 -1.36
N GLU A 548 -21.34 -24.67 -0.79
CA GLU A 548 -22.52 -25.06 -1.58
C GLU A 548 -23.24 -23.82 -2.11
N ALA A 549 -23.50 -22.86 -1.22
CA ALA A 549 -24.14 -21.60 -1.57
C ALA A 549 -23.28 -20.77 -2.55
N LEU A 550 -21.98 -20.64 -2.29
CA LEU A 550 -21.04 -19.98 -3.19
C LEU A 550 -20.96 -20.69 -4.55
N GLY A 551 -20.92 -22.03 -4.53
CA GLY A 551 -20.96 -22.83 -5.77
C GLY A 551 -22.22 -22.57 -6.60
N LYS A 552 -23.37 -22.40 -5.94
CA LYS A 552 -24.62 -22.02 -6.61
C LYS A 552 -24.55 -20.60 -7.18
N THR A 553 -24.06 -19.62 -6.40
CA THR A 553 -23.84 -18.24 -6.87
C THR A 553 -22.97 -18.22 -8.12
N CYS A 554 -21.82 -18.91 -8.07
CA CYS A 554 -20.82 -18.91 -9.13
C CYS A 554 -21.14 -19.84 -10.31
N SER A 555 -22.21 -20.64 -10.22
CA SER A 555 -22.62 -21.56 -11.29
C SER A 555 -23.12 -20.86 -12.55
N THR A 556 -23.54 -19.59 -12.43
CA THR A 556 -24.02 -18.77 -13.55
C THR A 556 -23.54 -17.34 -13.38
N LEU A 557 -23.34 -16.63 -14.50
CA LEU A 557 -23.05 -15.19 -14.45
C LEU A 557 -24.19 -14.41 -13.79
N GLU A 558 -25.45 -14.76 -14.03
CA GLU A 558 -26.61 -14.11 -13.39
C GLU A 558 -26.55 -14.20 -11.86
N GLY A 559 -26.19 -15.36 -11.30
CA GLY A 559 -25.98 -15.52 -9.87
C GLY A 559 -24.86 -14.63 -9.31
N ILE A 560 -23.76 -14.50 -10.06
CA ILE A 560 -22.64 -13.60 -9.70
C ILE A 560 -23.04 -12.13 -9.80
N LEU A 561 -23.85 -11.72 -10.77
CA LEU A 561 -24.29 -10.33 -10.92
C LEU A 561 -25.45 -9.96 -9.99
N GLY A 562 -26.14 -10.94 -9.43
CA GLY A 562 -27.27 -10.76 -8.52
C GLY A 562 -26.87 -10.16 -7.16
N ASP A 563 -27.89 -9.73 -6.41
CA ASP A 563 -27.77 -9.15 -5.07
C ASP A 563 -27.04 -10.08 -4.10
N LYS A 564 -26.13 -9.50 -3.31
CA LYS A 564 -25.38 -10.18 -2.25
C LYS A 564 -25.47 -9.34 -1.00
N ALA A 565 -25.98 -9.93 0.09
CA ALA A 565 -26.15 -9.27 1.37
C ALA A 565 -26.91 -7.91 1.29
N GLY A 566 -27.90 -7.78 0.39
CA GLY A 566 -28.68 -6.55 0.21
C GLY A 566 -27.93 -5.43 -0.54
N ARG A 567 -26.81 -5.77 -1.18
CA ARG A 567 -26.03 -4.88 -2.04
C ARG A 567 -26.04 -5.40 -3.47
N ASN A 568 -26.39 -4.52 -4.40
CA ASN A 568 -26.24 -4.78 -5.83
C ASN A 568 -24.76 -4.69 -6.20
N MET A 569 -24.31 -5.54 -7.12
CA MET A 569 -22.94 -5.47 -7.65
C MET A 569 -22.67 -4.13 -8.35
N PHE A 570 -23.68 -3.57 -9.04
CA PHE A 570 -23.58 -2.28 -9.72
C PHE A 570 -24.61 -1.30 -9.20
N VAL A 571 -24.26 -0.01 -9.19
CA VAL A 571 -25.21 1.04 -8.82
C VAL A 571 -26.32 1.19 -9.87
N GLY A 572 -27.56 1.30 -9.40
CA GLY A 572 -28.73 1.54 -10.26
C GLY A 572 -28.88 3.02 -10.67
N GLU A 573 -29.84 3.32 -11.53
CA GLU A 573 -30.12 4.68 -11.99
C GLU A 573 -30.59 5.61 -10.84
N ILE A 574 -30.10 6.86 -10.81
CA ILE A 574 -30.61 7.93 -9.93
C ILE A 574 -31.49 8.86 -10.76
N ARG A 575 -32.67 9.18 -10.23
CA ARG A 575 -33.58 10.18 -10.79
C ARG A 575 -33.92 11.26 -9.78
N ASP A 576 -34.21 12.47 -10.27
CA ASP A 576 -34.77 13.53 -9.44
C ASP A 576 -36.28 13.39 -9.23
N GLY A 577 -36.87 14.33 -8.47
CA GLY A 577 -38.31 14.35 -8.19
C GLY A 577 -39.20 14.54 -9.42
N GLU A 578 -38.65 15.04 -10.53
CA GLU A 578 -39.34 15.17 -11.82
C GLU A 578 -39.13 13.95 -12.74
N GLY A 579 -38.40 12.94 -12.28
CA GLY A 579 -38.10 11.73 -13.03
C GLY A 579 -36.98 11.87 -14.07
N ARG A 580 -36.21 12.95 -14.07
CA ARG A 580 -35.03 13.12 -14.94
C ARG A 580 -33.88 12.26 -14.41
N VAL A 581 -33.14 11.63 -15.32
CA VAL A 581 -31.98 10.80 -14.98
C VAL A 581 -30.81 11.71 -14.58
N LEU A 582 -30.43 11.65 -13.30
CA LEU A 582 -29.24 12.34 -12.77
C LEU A 582 -27.99 11.49 -13.00
N ASP A 583 -28.13 10.17 -12.90
CA ASP A 583 -27.05 9.20 -13.10
C ASP A 583 -27.62 7.91 -13.67
N LYS A 584 -27.01 7.36 -14.73
CA LYS A 584 -27.54 6.18 -15.44
C LYS A 584 -27.29 4.85 -14.72
N GLY A 585 -26.48 4.85 -13.68
CA GLY A 585 -25.98 3.64 -13.06
C GLY A 585 -24.87 2.96 -13.86
N ALA A 586 -24.43 1.81 -13.38
CA ALA A 586 -23.43 0.95 -14.02
C ALA A 586 -24.00 -0.46 -14.23
N ARG A 587 -23.29 -1.28 -15.02
CA ARG A 587 -23.62 -2.69 -15.24
C ARG A 587 -22.39 -3.46 -15.69
N HIS A 588 -22.44 -4.77 -15.57
CA HIS A 588 -21.43 -5.65 -16.16
C HIS A 588 -21.35 -5.42 -17.67
N ARG A 589 -20.13 -5.21 -18.16
CA ARG A 589 -19.82 -5.17 -19.59
C ARG A 589 -19.48 -6.57 -20.04
N GLU A 590 -20.12 -7.03 -21.11
CA GLU A 590 -19.84 -8.33 -21.70
C GLU A 590 -18.34 -8.48 -21.99
N GLY A 591 -17.76 -9.59 -21.51
CA GLY A 591 -16.34 -9.89 -21.66
C GLY A 591 -15.41 -9.13 -20.69
N ALA A 592 -15.94 -8.34 -19.74
CA ALA A 592 -15.15 -7.80 -18.63
C ALA A 592 -14.71 -8.92 -17.68
N PRO A 593 -13.51 -8.85 -17.08
CA PRO A 593 -13.07 -9.82 -16.09
C PRO A 593 -13.98 -9.83 -14.86
N VAL A 594 -14.25 -11.02 -14.32
CA VAL A 594 -15.05 -11.23 -13.12
C VAL A 594 -14.19 -11.91 -12.05
N LEU A 595 -14.17 -11.37 -10.83
CA LEU A 595 -13.37 -11.92 -9.72
C LEU A 595 -14.16 -11.92 -8.41
N CYS A 596 -13.96 -12.95 -7.59
CA CYS A 596 -14.45 -12.98 -6.21
C CYS A 596 -13.39 -12.34 -5.31
N THR A 597 -13.49 -11.06 -5.00
CA THR A 597 -12.42 -10.26 -4.37
C THR A 597 -12.37 -10.32 -2.85
N GLU A 598 -13.31 -11.03 -2.22
CA GLU A 598 -13.19 -11.61 -0.88
C GLU A 598 -14.10 -12.85 -0.77
N MET A 599 -13.59 -13.92 -0.18
CA MET A 599 -14.35 -15.11 0.16
C MET A 599 -13.66 -15.87 1.30
N GLY A 600 -14.34 -16.85 1.87
CA GLY A 600 -13.81 -17.64 2.97
C GLY A 600 -14.19 -17.06 4.32
N GLY A 601 -13.22 -16.52 5.07
CA GLY A 601 -13.51 -15.98 6.39
C GLY A 601 -13.87 -17.05 7.43
N VAL A 602 -13.39 -18.29 7.23
CA VAL A 602 -13.69 -19.44 8.09
C VAL A 602 -12.71 -19.50 9.27
N ASN A 603 -13.18 -19.35 10.51
CA ASN A 603 -12.34 -19.56 11.70
C ASN A 603 -12.31 -21.04 12.13
N ILE A 604 -11.40 -21.42 13.02
CA ILE A 604 -11.34 -22.77 13.63
C ILE A 604 -11.66 -22.64 15.12
N THR A 605 -12.53 -23.49 15.67
CA THR A 605 -12.75 -23.56 17.12
C THR A 605 -11.45 -23.97 17.83
N PRO A 606 -10.92 -23.20 18.80
CA PRO A 606 -9.74 -23.62 19.55
C PRO A 606 -10.03 -24.89 20.34
N ALA A 607 -9.13 -25.88 20.29
CA ALA A 607 -9.25 -27.07 21.13
C ALA A 607 -9.26 -26.68 22.63
N GLY A 608 -10.40 -26.87 23.29
CA GLY A 608 -10.55 -26.68 24.74
C GLY A 608 -10.95 -25.29 25.23
N LYS A 609 -11.43 -24.38 24.36
CA LYS A 609 -12.03 -23.10 24.79
C LYS A 609 -13.40 -22.88 24.14
N GLU A 610 -14.47 -23.36 24.77
CA GLU A 610 -15.82 -22.87 24.49
C GLU A 610 -15.96 -21.48 25.13
N GLY A 611 -16.18 -20.43 24.32
CA GLY A 611 -16.52 -19.08 24.79
C GLY A 611 -15.45 -17.99 24.66
N SER A 612 -14.41 -18.15 23.84
CA SER A 612 -13.53 -17.02 23.44
C SER A 612 -14.23 -16.08 22.44
N LYS A 613 -13.90 -14.78 22.49
CA LYS A 613 -14.36 -13.74 21.54
C LYS A 613 -13.69 -13.89 20.16
N ASP A 614 -13.68 -15.10 19.60
CA ASP A 614 -13.03 -15.38 18.32
C ASP A 614 -14.02 -15.08 17.18
N TRP A 615 -13.64 -14.23 16.23
CA TRP A 615 -14.51 -13.81 15.14
C TRP A 615 -14.11 -14.47 13.80
N GLY A 616 -15.13 -14.94 13.09
CA GLY A 616 -15.07 -15.49 11.73
C GLY A 616 -16.48 -15.58 11.16
N TYR A 617 -16.62 -15.64 9.83
CA TYR A 617 -17.91 -15.71 9.14
C TYR A 617 -18.56 -17.10 9.25
N THR A 618 -17.75 -18.15 9.29
CA THR A 618 -18.17 -19.54 9.60
C THR A 618 -17.08 -20.25 10.40
N THR A 619 -17.40 -21.38 11.07
CA THR A 619 -16.47 -22.08 11.98
C THR A 619 -16.22 -23.53 11.59
N ALA A 620 -14.95 -23.91 11.44
CA ALA A 620 -14.47 -25.27 11.22
C ALA A 620 -14.22 -26.00 12.55
N SER A 621 -14.45 -27.31 12.58
CA SER A 621 -14.25 -28.13 13.78
C SER A 621 -12.79 -28.44 14.11
N ASP A 622 -11.96 -28.53 13.08
CA ASP A 622 -10.54 -28.92 13.15
C ASP A 622 -9.81 -28.53 11.84
N PRO A 623 -8.47 -28.63 11.79
CA PRO A 623 -7.71 -28.32 10.58
C PRO A 623 -8.10 -29.12 9.32
N GLU A 624 -8.50 -30.38 9.43
CA GLU A 624 -8.91 -31.17 8.26
C GLU A 624 -10.29 -30.73 7.75
N ASP A 625 -11.18 -30.31 8.65
CA ASP A 625 -12.44 -29.66 8.29
C ASP A 625 -12.22 -28.34 7.57
N LEU A 626 -11.29 -27.52 8.05
CA LEU A 626 -10.97 -26.27 7.36
C LEU A 626 -10.38 -26.54 5.97
N VAL A 627 -9.51 -27.54 5.78
CA VAL A 627 -9.02 -27.93 4.44
C VAL A 627 -10.16 -28.32 3.51
N ARG A 628 -11.14 -29.13 3.97
CA ARG A 628 -12.33 -29.49 3.16
C ARG A 628 -13.17 -28.27 2.79
N ARG A 629 -13.29 -27.29 3.70
CA ARG A 629 -14.01 -26.04 3.43
C ARG A 629 -13.27 -25.16 2.43
N VAL A 630 -11.95 -25.04 2.55
CA VAL A 630 -11.09 -24.37 1.55
C VAL A 630 -11.32 -24.98 0.17
N GLU A 631 -11.27 -26.32 0.06
CA GLU A 631 -11.55 -27.01 -1.21
C GLU A 631 -12.95 -26.71 -1.73
N SER A 632 -13.97 -26.86 -0.90
CA SER A 632 -15.37 -26.63 -1.28
C SER A 632 -15.62 -25.21 -1.78
N LEU A 633 -15.07 -24.21 -1.09
CA LEU A 633 -15.20 -22.80 -1.44
C LEU A 633 -14.44 -22.44 -2.72
N VAL A 634 -13.15 -22.79 -2.80
CA VAL A 634 -12.30 -22.49 -3.97
C VAL A 634 -12.87 -23.17 -5.22
N MET A 635 -13.22 -24.45 -5.12
CA MET A 635 -13.79 -25.16 -6.25
C MET A 635 -15.20 -24.69 -6.57
N GLY A 636 -16.01 -24.31 -5.58
CA GLY A 636 -17.34 -23.72 -5.77
C GLY A 636 -17.26 -22.43 -6.59
N ALA A 637 -16.31 -21.56 -6.28
CA ALA A 637 -16.10 -20.31 -7.01
C ALA A 637 -15.67 -20.55 -8.48
N VAL A 638 -14.80 -21.53 -8.72
CA VAL A 638 -14.16 -21.72 -10.04
C VAL A 638 -14.96 -22.62 -10.99
N LYS A 639 -15.70 -23.61 -10.49
CA LYS A 639 -16.36 -24.66 -11.32
C LYS A 639 -17.35 -24.12 -12.35
N GLY A 640 -18.01 -22.99 -12.09
CA GLY A 640 -18.91 -22.36 -13.05
C GLY A 640 -18.18 -21.71 -14.24
N GLY A 641 -16.86 -21.53 -14.16
CA GLY A 641 -16.04 -20.98 -15.24
C GLY A 641 -16.19 -19.47 -15.43
N HIS A 642 -16.99 -18.77 -14.62
CA HIS A 642 -17.29 -17.36 -14.84
C HIS A 642 -16.27 -16.39 -14.24
N ILE A 643 -15.40 -16.84 -13.32
CA ILE A 643 -14.38 -15.99 -12.69
C ILE A 643 -12.97 -16.26 -13.23
N CYS A 644 -12.12 -15.23 -13.22
CA CYS A 644 -10.70 -15.33 -13.56
C CYS A 644 -9.77 -15.15 -12.34
N GLY A 645 -10.32 -15.14 -11.14
CA GLY A 645 -9.56 -15.14 -9.90
C GLY A 645 -10.41 -14.99 -8.66
N PHE A 646 -9.77 -15.20 -7.52
CA PHE A 646 -10.38 -15.02 -6.21
C PHE A 646 -9.37 -14.47 -5.19
N VAL A 647 -9.89 -13.92 -4.09
CA VAL A 647 -9.13 -13.48 -2.92
C VAL A 647 -9.64 -14.22 -1.69
N TRP A 648 -8.76 -14.98 -1.03
CA TRP A 648 -9.08 -15.66 0.22
C TRP A 648 -8.86 -14.73 1.43
N THR A 649 -9.90 -14.51 2.23
CA THR A 649 -9.82 -13.82 3.52
C THR A 649 -9.54 -14.85 4.62
N GLN A 650 -8.34 -14.88 5.22
CA GLN A 650 -7.14 -14.06 4.99
C GLN A 650 -5.84 -14.87 5.17
N LEU A 651 -4.66 -14.28 4.92
CA LEU A 651 -3.39 -15.01 5.03
C LEU A 651 -3.07 -15.46 6.47
N THR A 652 -3.13 -14.52 7.43
CA THR A 652 -2.83 -14.73 8.85
C THR A 652 -3.99 -14.30 9.74
N ASP A 653 -4.17 -14.94 10.89
CA ASP A 653 -5.05 -14.41 11.94
C ASP A 653 -4.60 -13.01 12.36
N ILE A 654 -5.54 -12.09 12.54
CA ILE A 654 -5.28 -10.72 12.99
C ILE A 654 -6.20 -10.39 14.16
N GLU A 655 -5.60 -10.21 15.35
CA GLU A 655 -6.30 -9.87 16.58
C GLU A 655 -7.53 -10.79 16.82
N GLN A 656 -8.75 -10.25 16.86
CA GLN A 656 -9.97 -11.03 17.03
C GLN A 656 -10.44 -11.76 15.75
N GLU A 657 -9.95 -11.41 14.56
CA GLU A 657 -10.26 -12.11 13.31
C GLU A 657 -9.35 -13.34 13.15
N THR A 658 -9.86 -14.52 13.53
CA THR A 658 -9.10 -15.78 13.59
C THR A 658 -9.38 -16.73 12.39
N ASN A 659 -9.66 -16.12 11.24
CA ASN A 659 -10.01 -16.74 9.96
C ASN A 659 -8.82 -16.85 8.97
N GLY A 660 -7.59 -16.64 9.45
CA GLY A 660 -6.36 -16.80 8.69
C GLY A 660 -5.99 -18.26 8.42
N LEU A 661 -5.23 -18.50 7.35
CA LEU A 661 -4.64 -19.82 7.04
C LEU A 661 -3.37 -20.10 7.87
N TYR A 662 -2.71 -19.05 8.33
CA TYR A 662 -1.68 -19.04 9.35
C TYR A 662 -2.21 -18.38 10.63
N ASP A 663 -1.60 -18.66 11.78
CA ASP A 663 -1.83 -17.87 13.00
C ASP A 663 -1.15 -16.49 12.90
N ILE A 664 -1.37 -15.64 13.91
CA ILE A 664 -0.80 -14.27 13.96
C ILE A 664 0.73 -14.28 14.03
N GLU A 665 1.35 -15.36 14.51
CA GLU A 665 2.80 -15.60 14.51
C GLU A 665 3.32 -16.26 13.22
N ARG A 666 2.49 -16.39 12.18
CA ARG A 666 2.82 -17.00 10.89
C ARG A 666 3.20 -18.49 11.01
N LYS A 667 2.54 -19.23 11.89
CA LYS A 667 2.61 -20.69 11.96
C LYS A 667 1.43 -21.32 11.25
N GLU A 668 1.66 -22.46 10.62
CA GLU A 668 0.66 -23.18 9.84
C GLU A 668 -0.51 -23.63 10.73
N LYS A 669 -1.73 -23.17 10.41
CA LYS A 669 -2.98 -23.79 10.91
C LYS A 669 -3.40 -24.96 10.04
N LEU A 670 -2.99 -24.93 8.76
CA LEU A 670 -3.22 -25.96 7.75
C LEU A 670 -1.89 -26.38 7.11
N ASP A 671 -1.79 -27.65 6.71
CA ASP A 671 -0.67 -28.10 5.88
C ASP A 671 -0.67 -27.34 4.54
N ALA A 672 0.36 -26.52 4.33
CA ALA A 672 0.49 -25.67 3.15
C ALA A 672 0.45 -26.47 1.84
N LYS A 673 0.94 -27.72 1.83
CA LYS A 673 0.93 -28.58 0.63
C LYS A 673 -0.48 -29.00 0.24
N LYS A 674 -1.36 -29.24 1.22
CA LYS A 674 -2.78 -29.58 0.96
C LYS A 674 -3.51 -28.38 0.35
N VAL A 675 -3.33 -27.19 0.92
CA VAL A 675 -3.90 -25.95 0.39
C VAL A 675 -3.37 -25.69 -1.03
N LYS A 676 -2.06 -25.83 -1.24
CA LYS A 676 -1.44 -25.67 -2.56
C LYS A 676 -2.01 -26.62 -3.60
N ALA A 677 -2.23 -27.89 -3.24
CA ALA A 677 -2.83 -28.86 -4.17
C ALA A 677 -4.23 -28.45 -4.64
N ILE A 678 -5.05 -27.88 -3.75
CA ILE A 678 -6.39 -27.35 -4.07
C ILE A 678 -6.24 -26.16 -5.03
N LEU A 679 -5.37 -25.20 -4.71
CA LEU A 679 -5.18 -23.98 -5.50
C LEU A 679 -4.62 -24.27 -6.89
N ASP A 680 -3.72 -25.24 -7.01
CA ASP A 680 -3.18 -25.70 -8.30
C ASP A 680 -4.25 -26.43 -9.13
N GLU A 681 -5.15 -27.21 -8.51
CA GLU A 681 -6.26 -27.84 -9.23
C GLU A 681 -7.28 -26.81 -9.73
N ALA A 682 -7.57 -25.78 -8.93
CA ALA A 682 -8.44 -24.68 -9.32
C ALA A 682 -7.90 -23.95 -10.57
N GLU A 683 -6.59 -23.67 -10.62
CA GLU A 683 -5.93 -23.09 -11.79
C GLU A 683 -6.01 -24.00 -13.01
N ARG A 684 -5.73 -25.30 -12.85
CA ARG A 684 -5.88 -26.28 -13.96
C ARG A 684 -7.31 -26.33 -14.49
N LEU A 685 -8.30 -26.29 -13.60
CA LEU A 685 -9.71 -26.27 -13.99
C LEU A 685 -10.07 -24.99 -14.73
N TYR A 686 -9.61 -23.83 -14.24
CA TYR A 686 -9.79 -22.54 -14.91
C TYR A 686 -9.30 -22.57 -16.36
N HIS A 687 -8.06 -23.01 -16.60
CA HIS A 687 -7.50 -23.06 -17.95
C HIS A 687 -8.28 -24.03 -18.86
N ARG A 688 -8.69 -25.19 -18.34
CA ARG A 688 -9.51 -26.16 -19.06
C ARG A 688 -10.86 -25.56 -19.50
N LEU A 689 -11.58 -24.92 -18.58
CA LEU A 689 -12.87 -24.27 -18.86
C LEU A 689 -12.72 -23.07 -19.82
N LEU A 690 -11.58 -22.39 -19.80
CA LEU A 690 -11.30 -21.31 -20.74
C LEU A 690 -11.07 -21.86 -22.16
N GLU A 691 -10.29 -22.94 -22.31
CA GLU A 691 -10.08 -23.60 -23.60
C GLU A 691 -11.38 -24.17 -24.18
N GLU A 692 -12.27 -24.71 -23.33
CA GLU A 692 -13.58 -25.23 -23.74
C GLU A 692 -14.51 -24.13 -24.26
N ARG A 693 -14.44 -22.91 -23.73
CA ARG A 693 -15.23 -21.76 -24.20
C ARG A 693 -14.72 -21.12 -25.49
N GLN A 694 -13.44 -21.33 -25.82
CA GLN A 694 -12.82 -20.80 -27.03
C GLN A 694 -12.94 -21.73 -28.24
N LYS A 695 -13.34 -23.00 -28.02
CA LYS A 695 -13.67 -23.98 -29.06
C LYS A 695 -15.14 -23.88 -29.42
#